data_AF-A0A074YRW7-F1
#
_entry.id   AF-A0A074YRW7-F1
#
_cell.length_a   1.000
_cell.length_b   1.000
_cell.length_c   1.000
_cell.angle_alpha   90.00
_cell.angle_beta   90.00
_cell.angle_gamma   90.00
#
_symmetry.space_group_name_H-M   'P 1'
#
loop_
_entity.id
_entity.type
_entity.pdbx_description
1 polymer ?
#
loop_
_entity_poly.entity_id
_entity_poly.type
_entity_poly.pdbx_seq_one_letter_code
_entity_poly.pdbx_strand_id
1 'polypeptide(L)'
;MGNLRPLPKATWGADPLEFYGGFRNLEYDQEAKFPSSLAPNATVSWFTVEAQQSSCDTLSAQLALSVAFPNVDLESLQRIYGWAALQYQGWARGLLHVNGPQSQTLTLATDNLLEFYLDGVHHFGGDYYAFRKAPIVLHLEPGEHIIDLRLVRDVRAMGGVGSPTIDFQLEARASTKDLHIANNNIIMPDMVGGRLASMLGSIQVRNDHVHDIEVLGVTANDSSYFVWLLQPENFRVVSGQTRHVSVAISCESNCSPYLGIDIEYRVGGKPRSPVSVLHVDYKFTQPELHKPLKVTLYHPGGMVSYAILRPPPMNVTCPLDSEGSLPVLLQLHGAGVEADNDIVRHALDPLSDLCAWALFPTGSTPWSGDDWHVWGFADVEAAVRAIPGWIESIGWTGPGVNTKRWLDKELAAPISGYSSIQNYVPYDLWQPMSPSVRALLDASLSSYRHETLLENVKGIHIQQQHGSIDDNVPVFHSRLMSQLIKQAGANSSYTELPNKNHWFDGIMTTETLSQFFKQELNGFARPLRTPEAFTLAVANPADSGPKFGVEILHLRRPGQLGKIHVSLSSSVCFIQSSNVLSLRLPKICPRTHDVVVDGQKISLPVDSEKSDLWLLPDGTWKVLSEHRSPALRHRNQLGGMDALFRTQNTLQIVSHSQQARRVALQMSRNLCQYLGADTEVLDSGNEPSRQYSNIIRVLISSDPPASHLGQFALQVDASSGISIRTTDGHMRYPSSAGLGAIFLRPLPEGAVELVVWGHDAVGLDVASRLVPMLPGVGQPDFVVADKKMLQMGAGGVLAMGSFDHLWNVTGNSYFT
;
A
#
# COMPACT_ATOMS: atom_id res chain seq x y z
N MET A 1 20.53 3.57 -23.93
CA MET A 1 20.05 2.42 -24.72
C MET A 1 18.53 2.43 -24.79
N GLY A 2 17.96 2.51 -25.98
CA GLY A 2 16.54 2.24 -26.15
C GLY A 2 16.31 0.74 -26.11
N ASN A 3 15.59 0.20 -25.13
CA ASN A 3 15.00 -1.13 -25.25
C ASN A 3 13.49 -1.01 -25.05
N LEU A 4 12.84 -0.42 -26.05
CA LEU A 4 11.41 -0.17 -26.06
C LEU A 4 10.65 -1.49 -26.18
N ARG A 5 10.09 -1.98 -25.08
CA ARG A 5 9.05 -3.01 -25.13
C ARG A 5 7.93 -2.66 -24.17
N PRO A 6 6.72 -3.16 -24.43
CA PRO A 6 5.64 -3.11 -23.47
C PRO A 6 6.07 -3.58 -22.09
N LEU A 7 5.70 -2.79 -21.09
CA LEU A 7 6.01 -3.07 -19.71
C LEU A 7 4.85 -3.76 -18.99
N PRO A 8 5.12 -4.88 -18.31
CA PRO A 8 4.40 -5.22 -17.11
C PRO A 8 4.50 -4.11 -16.09
N LYS A 9 3.55 -4.03 -15.16
CA LYS A 9 3.72 -3.19 -13.99
C LYS A 9 5.06 -3.55 -13.34
N ALA A 10 5.86 -2.55 -13.01
CA ALA A 10 7.32 -2.65 -12.97
C ALA A 10 7.89 -3.82 -12.13
N THR A 11 7.22 -4.24 -11.05
CA THR A 11 7.55 -5.44 -10.25
C THR A 11 7.57 -6.75 -11.06
N TRP A 12 6.61 -6.93 -11.98
CA TRP A 12 6.56 -8.07 -12.91
C TRP A 12 7.30 -7.77 -14.23
N GLY A 13 8.00 -6.64 -14.29
CA GLY A 13 8.60 -6.08 -15.50
C GLY A 13 9.69 -6.98 -16.08
N ALA A 14 9.46 -7.44 -17.30
CA ALA A 14 10.43 -8.21 -18.08
C ALA A 14 11.50 -7.29 -18.71
N ASP A 15 12.78 -7.66 -18.67
CA ASP A 15 13.88 -7.03 -19.40
C ASP A 15 14.37 -7.92 -20.55
N PRO A 16 14.13 -7.54 -21.82
CA PRO A 16 14.61 -8.29 -22.97
C PRO A 16 16.13 -8.39 -23.06
N LEU A 17 16.89 -7.49 -22.42
CA LEU A 17 18.35 -7.55 -22.44
C LEU A 17 18.90 -8.71 -21.64
N GLU A 18 18.11 -9.31 -20.76
CA GLU A 18 18.47 -10.54 -20.05
C GLU A 18 18.71 -11.71 -20.99
N PHE A 19 18.10 -11.71 -22.20
CA PHE A 19 18.42 -12.67 -23.25
C PHE A 19 19.89 -12.58 -23.72
N TYR A 20 20.46 -11.37 -23.68
CA TYR A 20 21.85 -11.09 -24.03
C TYR A 20 22.78 -11.10 -22.82
N GLY A 21 22.33 -11.68 -21.69
CA GLY A 21 23.09 -11.72 -20.44
C GLY A 21 22.86 -10.52 -19.51
N GLY A 22 21.90 -9.65 -19.81
CA GLY A 22 21.52 -8.49 -18.99
C GLY A 22 22.32 -7.25 -19.33
N PHE A 23 21.73 -6.06 -19.11
CA PHE A 23 22.33 -4.77 -19.48
C PHE A 23 23.76 -4.57 -18.94
N ARG A 24 24.02 -5.07 -17.73
CA ARG A 24 25.32 -4.96 -17.05
C ARG A 24 26.47 -5.58 -17.83
N ASN A 25 26.19 -6.64 -18.59
CA ASN A 25 27.20 -7.35 -19.39
C ASN A 25 27.32 -6.79 -20.82
N LEU A 26 26.55 -5.76 -21.17
CA LEU A 26 26.64 -5.11 -22.47
C LEU A 26 27.60 -3.93 -22.39
N GLU A 27 28.47 -3.81 -23.38
CA GLU A 27 29.30 -2.63 -23.60
C GLU A 27 28.61 -1.70 -24.60
N TYR A 28 28.97 -0.42 -24.57
CA TYR A 28 28.48 0.53 -25.56
C TYR A 28 29.05 0.17 -26.93
N ASP A 29 28.16 -0.11 -27.88
CA ASP A 29 28.47 -0.34 -29.28
C ASP A 29 27.43 0.39 -30.13
N GLN A 30 27.88 1.37 -30.90
CA GLN A 30 27.02 2.19 -31.75
C GLN A 30 26.31 1.37 -32.84
N GLU A 31 26.89 0.24 -33.26
CA GLU A 31 26.32 -0.62 -34.29
C GLU A 31 25.37 -1.69 -33.72
N ALA A 32 25.36 -1.88 -32.40
CA ALA A 32 24.52 -2.88 -31.76
C ALA A 32 23.02 -2.57 -31.91
N LYS A 33 22.25 -3.59 -32.29
CA LYS A 33 20.81 -3.53 -32.51
C LYS A 33 20.09 -4.57 -31.66
N PHE A 34 18.99 -4.16 -31.05
CA PHE A 34 18.20 -4.98 -30.14
C PHE A 34 16.75 -5.09 -30.64
N PRO A 35 16.11 -6.27 -30.59
CA PRO A 35 14.75 -6.44 -31.07
C PRO A 35 13.69 -5.77 -30.18
N SER A 36 12.86 -4.91 -30.77
CA SER A 36 11.76 -4.18 -30.14
C SER A 36 10.47 -4.36 -30.93
N SER A 37 9.35 -4.60 -30.26
CA SER A 37 8.03 -4.66 -30.92
C SER A 37 7.39 -3.28 -31.14
N LEU A 38 7.96 -2.21 -30.56
CA LEU A 38 7.40 -0.86 -30.64
C LEU A 38 8.08 -0.03 -31.73
N ALA A 39 9.37 -0.29 -32.02
CA ALA A 39 10.15 0.55 -32.93
C ALA A 39 10.04 0.14 -34.42
N PRO A 40 10.25 1.08 -35.35
CA PRO A 40 10.39 0.76 -36.78
C PRO A 40 11.46 -0.30 -37.04
N ASN A 41 11.23 -1.13 -38.07
CA ASN A 41 12.07 -2.30 -38.39
C ASN A 41 12.24 -3.30 -37.24
N ALA A 42 11.38 -3.23 -36.21
CA ALA A 42 11.45 -4.04 -35.02
C ALA A 42 12.80 -3.98 -34.28
N THR A 43 13.53 -2.85 -34.38
CA THR A 43 14.87 -2.71 -33.81
C THR A 43 15.07 -1.36 -33.13
N VAL A 44 15.86 -1.38 -32.06
CA VAL A 44 16.33 -0.20 -31.32
C VAL A 44 17.85 -0.30 -31.13
N SER A 45 18.51 0.84 -30.99
CA SER A 45 19.96 0.94 -30.83
C SER A 45 20.34 1.88 -29.70
N TRP A 46 21.64 2.02 -29.48
CA TRP A 46 22.18 3.08 -28.65
C TRP A 46 21.95 4.44 -29.31
N PHE A 47 21.74 5.44 -28.45
CA PHE A 47 21.73 6.86 -28.78
C PHE A 47 22.14 7.63 -27.53
N THR A 48 22.68 8.82 -27.74
CA THR A 48 23.10 9.72 -26.67
C THR A 48 21.97 10.71 -26.36
N VAL A 49 21.77 10.99 -25.08
CA VAL A 49 20.84 12.02 -24.60
C VAL A 49 21.65 12.98 -23.75
N GLU A 50 21.48 14.28 -23.99
CA GLU A 50 22.04 15.32 -23.13
C GLU A 50 21.10 15.61 -21.96
N ALA A 51 21.69 15.90 -20.80
CA ALA A 51 20.93 16.28 -19.62
C ALA A 51 20.17 17.59 -19.86
N GLN A 52 18.89 17.64 -19.47
CA GLN A 52 18.12 18.88 -19.51
C GLN A 52 18.66 19.87 -18.48
N GLN A 53 19.07 19.35 -17.33
CA GLN A 53 19.69 20.12 -16.27
C GLN A 53 20.77 19.27 -15.64
N SER A 54 21.94 19.88 -15.45
CA SER A 54 23.01 19.32 -14.65
C SER A 54 23.65 20.42 -13.83
N SER A 55 23.82 20.19 -12.54
CA SER A 55 24.58 21.08 -11.67
C SER A 55 25.47 20.23 -10.79
N CYS A 56 26.71 20.68 -10.59
CA CYS A 56 27.63 20.05 -9.67
C CYS A 56 28.34 21.15 -8.89
N ASP A 57 28.27 21.09 -7.57
CA ASP A 57 29.00 21.94 -6.66
C ASP A 57 29.75 21.09 -5.62
N THR A 58 30.26 21.74 -4.57
CA THR A 58 31.05 21.04 -3.52
C THR A 58 30.22 20.14 -2.63
N LEU A 59 28.90 20.31 -2.58
CA LEU A 59 27.98 19.61 -1.67
C LEU A 59 27.01 18.70 -2.40
N SER A 60 26.76 18.92 -3.69
CA SER A 60 25.74 18.21 -4.44
C SER A 60 26.06 18.08 -5.92
N ALA A 61 25.60 16.98 -6.52
CA ALA A 61 25.54 16.76 -7.95
C ALA A 61 24.11 16.37 -8.33
N GLN A 62 23.54 17.10 -9.27
CA GLN A 62 22.18 16.89 -9.77
C GLN A 62 22.20 16.66 -11.27
N LEU A 63 21.32 15.77 -11.72
CA LEU A 63 21.12 15.42 -13.11
C LEU A 63 19.63 15.21 -13.36
N ALA A 64 19.05 15.94 -14.31
CA ALA A 64 17.70 15.70 -14.82
C ALA A 64 17.78 15.30 -16.29
N LEU A 65 17.13 14.18 -16.62
CA LEU A 65 17.11 13.60 -17.97
C LEU A 65 15.66 13.38 -18.40
N SER A 66 15.40 13.66 -19.67
CA SER A 66 14.16 13.33 -20.35
C SER A 66 14.49 12.45 -21.55
N VAL A 67 14.04 11.20 -21.49
CA VAL A 67 14.35 10.19 -22.51
C VAL A 67 13.12 9.97 -23.38
N ALA A 68 13.24 10.37 -24.65
CA ALA A 68 12.21 10.23 -25.67
C ALA A 68 12.64 9.26 -26.77
N PHE A 69 11.66 8.75 -27.51
CA PHE A 69 11.87 7.88 -28.65
C PHE A 69 11.16 8.43 -29.89
N PRO A 70 11.62 9.55 -30.46
CA PRO A 70 10.90 10.29 -31.50
C PRO A 70 10.69 9.51 -32.80
N ASN A 71 11.52 8.49 -33.04
CA ASN A 71 11.39 7.61 -34.22
C ASN A 71 10.29 6.55 -34.05
N VAL A 72 9.64 6.45 -32.89
CA VAL A 72 8.55 5.52 -32.64
C VAL A 72 7.22 6.26 -32.74
N ASP A 73 6.34 5.78 -33.62
CA ASP A 73 4.98 6.30 -33.78
C ASP A 73 4.07 5.81 -32.65
N LEU A 74 4.32 6.34 -31.45
CA LEU A 74 3.53 6.03 -30.26
C LEU A 74 2.09 6.52 -30.37
N GLU A 75 1.83 7.56 -31.17
CA GLU A 75 0.47 8.05 -31.41
C GLU A 75 -0.36 7.01 -32.18
N SER A 76 0.19 6.44 -33.25
CA SER A 76 -0.48 5.36 -33.99
C SER A 76 -0.70 4.13 -33.10
N LEU A 77 0.29 3.74 -32.28
CA LEU A 77 0.15 2.62 -31.36
C LEU A 77 -0.92 2.88 -30.29
N GLN A 78 -0.96 4.10 -29.74
CA GLN A 78 -1.95 4.52 -28.75
C GLN A 78 -3.38 4.49 -29.32
N ARG A 79 -3.58 4.82 -30.61
CA ARG A 79 -4.90 4.71 -31.26
C ARG A 79 -5.43 3.27 -31.31
N ILE A 80 -4.54 2.26 -31.30
CA ILE A 80 -4.91 0.83 -31.38
C ILE A 80 -4.99 0.21 -29.97
N TYR A 81 -3.99 0.46 -29.13
CA TYR A 81 -3.82 -0.21 -27.84
C TYR A 81 -4.08 0.71 -26.63
N GLY A 82 -4.55 1.93 -26.86
CA GLY A 82 -4.77 2.92 -25.80
C GLY A 82 -3.48 3.25 -25.03
N TRP A 83 -3.63 3.58 -23.75
CA TRP A 83 -2.49 3.90 -22.89
C TRP A 83 -1.54 2.75 -22.61
N ALA A 84 -1.91 1.50 -22.91
CA ALA A 84 -0.97 0.38 -22.81
C ALA A 84 0.25 0.58 -23.73
N ALA A 85 0.08 1.21 -24.89
CA ALA A 85 1.17 1.52 -25.82
C ALA A 85 2.21 2.49 -25.25
N LEU A 86 1.83 3.31 -24.25
CA LEU A 86 2.70 4.28 -23.61
C LEU A 86 3.46 3.70 -22.41
N GLN A 87 3.33 2.40 -22.14
CA GLN A 87 4.11 1.71 -21.11
C GLN A 87 5.33 1.03 -21.73
N TYR A 88 6.51 1.61 -21.54
CA TYR A 88 7.75 1.07 -22.09
C TYR A 88 8.96 1.35 -21.19
N GLN A 89 10.02 0.58 -21.38
CA GLN A 89 11.27 0.73 -20.63
C GLN A 89 12.47 1.08 -21.51
N GLY A 90 13.58 1.38 -20.86
CA GLY A 90 14.89 1.57 -21.46
C GLY A 90 15.99 1.46 -20.42
N TRP A 91 17.23 1.69 -20.84
CA TRP A 91 18.39 1.68 -19.96
C TRP A 91 19.30 2.86 -20.25
N ALA A 92 19.92 3.40 -19.22
CA ALA A 92 21.02 4.37 -19.33
C ALA A 92 22.21 3.90 -18.50
N ARG A 93 23.42 4.19 -18.96
CA ARG A 93 24.66 4.00 -18.22
C ARG A 93 25.37 5.33 -18.09
N GLY A 94 25.85 5.64 -16.89
CA GLY A 94 26.62 6.83 -16.60
C GLY A 94 27.72 6.56 -15.59
N LEU A 95 28.40 7.63 -15.18
CA LEU A 95 29.47 7.59 -14.19
C LEU A 95 29.16 8.59 -13.07
N LEU A 96 29.35 8.17 -11.82
CA LEU A 96 29.39 9.04 -10.65
C LEU A 96 30.85 9.14 -10.19
N HIS A 97 31.43 10.33 -10.31
CA HIS A 97 32.82 10.57 -9.89
C HIS A 97 32.89 11.13 -8.47
N VAL A 98 33.50 10.37 -7.56
CA VAL A 98 33.69 10.76 -6.16
C VAL A 98 35.10 11.34 -6.00
N ASN A 99 35.16 12.65 -5.81
CA ASN A 99 36.42 13.39 -5.67
C ASN A 99 37.06 13.23 -4.28
N GLY A 100 38.34 13.57 -4.14
CA GLY A 100 39.02 13.68 -2.84
C GLY A 100 39.79 12.44 -2.40
N PRO A 101 40.48 12.49 -1.24
CA PRO A 101 41.44 11.45 -0.85
C PRO A 101 40.84 10.33 0.04
N GLN A 102 39.57 10.44 0.44
CA GLN A 102 38.94 9.54 1.40
C GLN A 102 37.51 9.19 0.98
N SER A 103 37.02 8.05 1.47
CA SER A 103 35.64 7.64 1.29
C SER A 103 34.65 8.71 1.75
N GLN A 104 33.66 8.98 0.90
CA GLN A 104 32.59 9.94 1.15
C GLN A 104 31.27 9.24 1.48
N THR A 105 30.50 9.84 2.38
CA THR A 105 29.10 9.49 2.58
C THR A 105 28.23 10.38 1.71
N LEU A 106 27.42 9.77 0.86
CA LEU A 106 26.49 10.46 -0.02
C LEU A 106 25.07 9.99 0.25
N THR A 107 24.11 10.86 0.00
CA THR A 107 22.69 10.51 -0.10
C THR A 107 22.27 10.64 -1.56
N LEU A 108 21.58 9.65 -2.10
CA LEU A 108 21.12 9.62 -3.49
C LEU A 108 19.58 9.63 -3.53
N ALA A 109 19.01 10.73 -4.02
CA ALA A 109 17.60 10.79 -4.42
C ALA A 109 17.46 10.33 -5.89
N THR A 110 16.38 9.59 -6.17
CA THR A 110 16.18 8.84 -7.44
C THR A 110 14.76 9.05 -7.98
N ASP A 111 14.38 10.32 -8.15
CA ASP A 111 13.03 10.71 -8.54
C ASP A 111 12.63 10.07 -9.87
N ASN A 112 11.45 9.46 -9.89
CA ASN A 112 10.85 8.73 -11.00
C ASN A 112 11.69 7.53 -11.50
N LEU A 113 12.58 7.00 -10.66
CA LEU A 113 13.42 5.85 -10.98
C LEU A 113 13.17 4.71 -10.00
N LEU A 114 12.69 3.57 -10.51
CA LEU A 114 12.35 2.43 -9.66
C LEU A 114 13.54 1.54 -9.33
N GLU A 115 14.53 1.39 -10.21
CA GLU A 115 15.67 0.53 -9.93
C GLU A 115 16.92 0.96 -10.71
N PHE A 116 18.07 0.68 -10.13
CA PHE A 116 19.36 0.94 -10.72
C PHE A 116 20.42 0.00 -10.15
N TYR A 117 21.60 0.01 -10.76
CA TYR A 117 22.78 -0.66 -10.24
C TYR A 117 23.89 0.37 -10.05
N LEU A 118 24.63 0.22 -8.95
CA LEU A 118 25.85 0.99 -8.68
C LEU A 118 27.00 0.00 -8.49
N ASP A 119 28.02 0.08 -9.33
CA ASP A 119 29.13 -0.89 -9.40
C ASP A 119 28.66 -2.36 -9.42
N GLY A 120 27.58 -2.61 -10.17
CA GLY A 120 26.97 -3.93 -10.29
C GLY A 120 26.12 -4.38 -9.11
N VAL A 121 26.03 -3.61 -8.03
CA VAL A 121 25.12 -3.84 -6.88
C VAL A 121 23.73 -3.34 -7.21
N HIS A 122 22.73 -4.22 -7.12
CA HIS A 122 21.33 -3.89 -7.39
C HIS A 122 20.71 -3.06 -6.26
N HIS A 123 20.05 -1.97 -6.64
CA HIS A 123 19.18 -1.16 -5.79
C HIS A 123 17.76 -1.20 -6.37
N PHE A 124 16.86 -1.95 -5.71
CA PHE A 124 15.46 -2.07 -6.14
C PHE A 124 14.55 -1.18 -5.30
N GLY A 125 13.50 -0.66 -5.94
CA GLY A 125 12.50 0.18 -5.33
C GLY A 125 13.01 1.58 -4.96
N GLY A 126 13.68 2.29 -5.88
CA GLY A 126 14.08 3.70 -5.78
C GLY A 126 12.91 4.67 -5.51
N ASP A 127 12.92 5.89 -6.03
CA ASP A 127 11.85 6.86 -5.74
C ASP A 127 10.90 7.07 -6.92
N TYR A 128 10.05 6.07 -7.19
CA TYR A 128 9.21 6.07 -8.37
C TYR A 128 8.14 7.17 -8.40
N TYR A 129 7.79 7.72 -7.24
CA TYR A 129 6.78 8.79 -7.09
C TYR A 129 7.40 10.12 -6.65
N ALA A 130 8.74 10.22 -6.65
CA ALA A 130 9.50 11.42 -6.27
C ALA A 130 9.13 11.99 -4.88
N PHE A 131 8.82 11.15 -3.88
CA PHE A 131 8.48 11.68 -2.54
C PHE A 131 9.67 12.24 -1.79
N ARG A 132 10.87 11.77 -2.15
CA ARG A 132 12.14 12.01 -1.48
C ARG A 132 12.13 11.68 0.03
N LYS A 133 11.26 10.75 0.48
CA LYS A 133 11.13 10.40 1.90
C LYS A 133 12.36 9.70 2.46
N ALA A 134 12.90 8.72 1.74
CA ALA A 134 14.05 7.94 2.18
C ALA A 134 15.15 7.87 1.10
N PRO A 135 15.97 8.93 0.93
CA PRO A 135 17.14 8.89 0.04
C PRO A 135 18.11 7.76 0.41
N ILE A 136 18.76 7.17 -0.59
CA ILE A 136 19.66 6.04 -0.39
C ILE A 136 20.99 6.54 0.17
N VAL A 137 21.46 5.97 1.28
CA VAL A 137 22.77 6.29 1.84
C VAL A 137 23.83 5.42 1.19
N LEU A 138 24.89 6.04 0.67
CA LEU A 138 26.01 5.42 -0.01
C LEU A 138 27.31 5.77 0.71
N HIS A 139 28.21 4.80 0.85
CA HIS A 139 29.58 5.02 1.32
C HIS A 139 30.52 4.60 0.20
N LEU A 140 31.03 5.58 -0.54
CA LEU A 140 31.80 5.35 -1.75
C LEU A 140 33.27 5.73 -1.51
N GLU A 141 34.18 4.94 -2.06
CA GLU A 141 35.60 5.28 -2.12
C GLU A 141 35.85 6.36 -3.18
N PRO A 142 36.99 7.07 -3.17
CA PRO A 142 37.33 7.97 -4.26
C PRO A 142 37.48 7.23 -5.60
N GLY A 143 36.97 7.82 -6.68
CA GLY A 143 37.10 7.29 -8.03
C GLY A 143 35.82 7.35 -8.86
N GLU A 144 35.82 6.61 -9.97
CA GLU A 144 34.68 6.47 -10.86
C GLU A 144 33.81 5.27 -10.45
N HIS A 145 32.51 5.52 -10.29
CA HIS A 145 31.51 4.50 -10.01
C HIS A 145 30.54 4.39 -11.19
N ILE A 146 30.28 3.17 -11.65
CA ILE A 146 29.38 2.93 -12.78
C ILE A 146 27.95 2.90 -12.26
N ILE A 147 27.07 3.70 -12.84
CA ILE A 147 25.64 3.71 -12.54
C ILE A 147 24.82 3.28 -13.76
N ASP A 148 24.08 2.18 -13.62
CA ASP A 148 23.17 1.64 -14.63
C ASP A 148 21.72 1.87 -14.19
N LEU A 149 20.96 2.63 -14.97
CA LEU A 149 19.60 3.06 -14.64
C LEU A 149 18.60 2.28 -15.49
N ARG A 150 17.64 1.59 -14.86
CA ARG A 150 16.50 1.04 -15.59
C ARG A 150 15.38 2.07 -15.65
N LEU A 151 15.11 2.54 -16.85
CA LEU A 151 14.10 3.54 -17.14
C LEU A 151 12.77 2.85 -17.37
N VAL A 152 11.71 3.27 -16.67
CA VAL A 152 10.38 2.64 -16.72
C VAL A 152 9.32 3.72 -16.87
N ARG A 153 8.63 3.75 -18.01
CA ARG A 153 7.43 4.58 -18.19
C ARG A 153 6.18 3.79 -17.80
N ASP A 154 5.51 4.21 -16.72
CA ASP A 154 4.18 3.72 -16.34
C ASP A 154 3.21 4.90 -16.37
N VAL A 155 2.16 4.79 -17.19
CA VAL A 155 1.10 5.81 -17.31
C VAL A 155 0.45 6.09 -15.95
N ARG A 156 0.38 5.10 -15.07
CA ARG A 156 -0.22 5.28 -13.74
C ARG A 156 0.55 6.26 -12.87
N ALA A 157 1.87 6.33 -13.03
CA ALA A 157 2.74 7.22 -12.27
C ALA A 157 3.01 8.54 -13.03
N MET A 158 3.19 8.46 -14.35
CA MET A 158 3.68 9.57 -15.18
C MET A 158 2.59 10.22 -16.03
N GLY A 159 1.35 9.74 -15.97
CA GLY A 159 0.23 10.23 -16.76
C GLY A 159 0.20 9.70 -18.20
N GLY A 160 -0.99 9.79 -18.79
CA GLY A 160 -1.27 9.38 -20.18
C GLY A 160 -1.36 10.55 -21.17
N VAL A 161 -1.22 11.78 -20.68
CA VAL A 161 -1.36 13.04 -21.45
C VAL A 161 0.01 13.68 -21.63
N GLY A 162 0.20 14.36 -22.76
CA GLY A 162 1.44 15.07 -23.08
C GLY A 162 2.44 14.21 -23.83
N SER A 163 3.72 14.59 -23.76
CA SER A 163 4.78 13.87 -24.45
C SER A 163 5.08 12.55 -23.74
N PRO A 164 5.15 11.41 -24.47
CA PRO A 164 5.53 10.14 -23.87
C PRO A 164 7.05 10.12 -23.70
N THR A 165 7.54 10.76 -22.65
CA THR A 165 8.94 10.77 -22.22
C THR A 165 9.09 10.01 -20.91
N ILE A 166 10.32 9.57 -20.61
CA ILE A 166 10.71 9.15 -19.26
C ILE A 166 11.54 10.28 -18.67
N ASP A 167 10.94 11.00 -17.72
CA ASP A 167 11.56 12.12 -17.05
C ASP A 167 11.97 11.69 -15.63
N PHE A 168 13.27 11.74 -15.35
CA PHE A 168 13.82 11.34 -14.05
C PHE A 168 14.91 12.29 -13.58
N GLN A 169 15.10 12.34 -12.25
CA GLN A 169 16.13 13.16 -11.63
C GLN A 169 16.95 12.33 -10.65
N LEU A 170 18.27 12.50 -10.73
CA LEU A 170 19.21 12.00 -9.75
C LEU A 170 19.81 13.19 -8.99
N GLU A 171 19.92 13.05 -7.68
CA GLU A 171 20.60 14.02 -6.84
C GLU A 171 21.44 13.30 -5.80
N ALA A 172 22.77 13.41 -5.94
CA ALA A 172 23.73 12.97 -4.95
C ALA A 172 24.13 14.16 -4.07
N ARG A 173 23.94 14.08 -2.75
CA ARG A 173 24.39 15.09 -1.79
C ARG A 173 25.39 14.51 -0.81
N ALA A 174 26.49 15.23 -0.59
CA ALA A 174 27.42 14.93 0.49
C ALA A 174 26.72 15.02 1.85
N SER A 175 27.00 14.06 2.73
CA SER A 175 26.47 14.03 4.08
C SER A 175 27.58 13.77 5.10
N THR A 176 27.32 14.16 6.36
CA THR A 176 28.19 13.80 7.47
C THR A 176 27.81 12.42 8.01
N LYS A 177 28.79 11.67 8.49
CA LYS A 177 28.57 10.36 9.13
C LYS A 177 27.90 10.57 10.50
N ASP A 178 26.60 10.81 10.50
CA ASP A 178 25.82 11.12 11.70
C ASP A 178 24.33 10.80 11.55
N LEU A 179 23.54 11.07 12.59
CA LEU A 179 22.08 11.05 12.54
C LEU A 179 21.53 12.38 11.99
N HIS A 180 20.69 12.31 10.96
CA HIS A 180 20.08 13.48 10.32
C HIS A 180 18.57 13.43 10.34
N ILE A 181 17.92 14.58 10.32
CA ILE A 181 16.48 14.68 10.02
C ILE A 181 16.30 14.41 8.52
N ALA A 182 15.42 13.47 8.17
CA ALA A 182 15.12 13.16 6.79
C ALA A 182 14.18 14.24 6.19
N ASN A 183 14.68 15.02 5.23
CA ASN A 183 13.95 15.89 4.29
C ASN A 183 12.69 16.62 4.80
N ASN A 184 12.76 17.30 5.96
CA ASN A 184 11.63 18.04 6.57
C ASN A 184 10.35 17.20 6.82
N ASN A 185 10.46 15.88 6.95
CA ASN A 185 9.32 15.00 7.26
C ASN A 185 9.06 14.96 8.76
N ILE A 186 8.63 16.10 9.30
CA ILE A 186 8.14 16.22 10.68
C ILE A 186 6.61 16.23 10.65
N ILE A 187 5.99 15.27 11.33
CA ILE A 187 4.54 15.18 11.48
C ILE A 187 4.20 15.68 12.89
N MET A 188 3.49 16.80 12.95
CA MET A 188 2.99 17.39 14.19
C MET A 188 1.55 17.85 13.98
N PRO A 189 0.73 17.88 15.05
CA PRO A 189 -0.64 18.36 14.97
C PRO A 189 -0.69 19.88 14.86
N ASP A 190 -1.84 20.40 14.45
CA ASP A 190 -2.14 21.83 14.59
C ASP A 190 -2.46 22.19 16.04
N MET A 191 -2.42 23.48 16.35
CA MET A 191 -2.77 24.03 17.66
C MET A 191 -3.99 24.95 17.54
N VAL A 192 -4.96 24.82 18.43
CA VAL A 192 -6.17 25.68 18.47
C VAL A 192 -6.33 26.27 19.87
N GLY A 193 -6.33 27.60 19.97
CA GLY A 193 -6.53 28.28 21.25
C GLY A 193 -5.51 27.90 22.33
N GLY A 194 -4.25 27.67 21.94
CA GLY A 194 -3.18 27.25 22.86
C GLY A 194 -3.24 25.79 23.32
N ARG A 195 -4.00 24.94 22.62
CA ARG A 195 -4.12 23.49 22.86
C ARG A 195 -3.74 22.71 21.60
N LEU A 196 -3.05 21.59 21.75
CA LEU A 196 -2.73 20.71 20.63
C LEU A 196 -3.99 19.96 20.16
N ALA A 197 -4.16 19.83 18.85
CA ALA A 197 -5.28 19.07 18.28
C ALA A 197 -5.19 17.57 18.60
N SER A 198 -3.99 17.05 18.84
CA SER A 198 -3.72 15.69 19.33
C SER A 198 -2.35 15.66 20.02
N MET A 199 -2.02 14.53 20.68
CA MET A 199 -0.86 14.41 21.56
C MET A 199 0.27 13.55 20.97
N LEU A 200 0.37 13.45 19.64
CA LEU A 200 1.35 12.60 18.97
C LEU A 200 2.15 13.41 17.93
N GLY A 201 3.44 13.09 17.79
CA GLY A 201 4.32 13.63 16.76
C GLY A 201 5.25 12.56 16.19
N SER A 202 5.86 12.85 15.04
CA SER A 202 6.86 11.97 14.42
C SER A 202 7.97 12.80 13.78
N ILE A 203 9.21 12.40 14.04
CA ILE A 203 10.39 12.98 13.42
C ILE A 203 11.09 11.86 12.64
N GLN A 204 11.12 11.97 11.32
CA GLN A 204 11.82 11.00 10.51
C GLN A 204 13.33 11.27 10.55
N VAL A 205 14.12 10.26 10.92
CA VAL A 205 15.58 10.34 11.03
C VAL A 205 16.25 9.35 10.09
N ARG A 206 17.44 9.70 9.58
CA ARG A 206 18.26 8.86 8.70
C ARG A 206 19.65 8.70 9.31
N ASN A 207 20.14 7.45 9.35
CA ASN A 207 21.48 7.15 9.82
C ASN A 207 22.46 7.14 8.64
N ASP A 208 23.26 8.20 8.53
CA ASP A 208 24.30 8.36 7.51
C ASP A 208 25.67 7.88 8.01
N HIS A 209 25.74 7.32 9.22
CA HIS A 209 26.94 6.71 9.77
C HIS A 209 27.09 5.26 9.26
N VAL A 210 28.35 4.79 9.15
CA VAL A 210 28.72 3.39 8.82
C VAL A 210 28.42 2.38 9.94
N HIS A 211 27.83 2.83 11.04
CA HIS A 211 27.54 2.04 12.23
C HIS A 211 26.11 2.32 12.65
N ASP A 212 25.48 1.34 13.29
CA ASP A 212 24.13 1.50 13.82
C ASP A 212 24.11 2.60 14.89
N ILE A 213 23.02 3.36 14.94
CA ILE A 213 22.79 4.42 15.93
C ILE A 213 21.69 3.96 16.88
N GLU A 214 21.92 4.11 18.17
CA GLU A 214 20.96 3.85 19.24
C GLU A 214 20.38 5.19 19.71
N VAL A 215 19.07 5.36 19.62
CA VAL A 215 18.36 6.51 20.22
C VAL A 215 18.06 6.16 21.68
N LEU A 216 18.57 6.98 22.59
CA LEU A 216 18.51 6.76 24.03
C LEU A 216 17.27 7.38 24.67
N GLY A 217 16.79 8.48 24.11
CA GLY A 217 15.65 9.21 24.65
C GLY A 217 15.33 10.47 23.85
N VAL A 218 14.23 11.11 24.25
CA VAL A 218 13.83 12.42 23.75
C VAL A 218 13.48 13.32 24.93
N THR A 219 13.83 14.59 24.84
CA THR A 219 13.49 15.61 25.84
C THR A 219 12.96 16.87 25.16
N ALA A 220 12.09 17.60 25.84
CA ALA A 220 11.63 18.90 25.37
C ALA A 220 12.50 19.99 25.99
N ASN A 221 12.83 21.01 25.19
CA ASN A 221 13.64 22.14 25.64
C ASN A 221 12.79 23.25 26.27
N ASP A 222 11.46 23.16 26.12
CA ASP A 222 10.48 24.05 26.72
C ASP A 222 9.76 23.33 27.88
N SER A 223 9.78 23.92 29.07
CA SER A 223 9.17 23.36 30.28
C SER A 223 7.66 23.22 30.22
N SER A 224 6.99 23.83 29.23
CA SER A 224 5.54 23.65 29.00
C SER A 224 5.20 22.29 28.39
N TYR A 225 6.20 21.57 27.87
CA TYR A 225 6.01 20.29 27.21
C TYR A 225 6.69 19.14 27.95
N PHE A 226 6.02 18.00 27.96
CA PHE A 226 6.63 16.70 28.22
C PHE A 226 6.57 15.87 26.94
N VAL A 227 7.70 15.29 26.56
CA VAL A 227 7.81 14.41 25.38
C VAL A 227 8.43 13.09 25.79
N TRP A 228 7.97 12.01 25.19
CA TRP A 228 8.57 10.69 25.35
C TRP A 228 8.40 9.84 24.09
N LEU A 229 9.31 8.89 23.89
CA LEU A 229 9.25 7.93 22.79
C LEU A 229 8.06 6.99 22.97
N LEU A 230 7.30 6.76 21.91
CA LEU A 230 6.23 5.75 21.90
C LEU A 230 6.78 4.32 21.99
N GLN A 231 7.98 4.08 21.46
CA GLN A 231 8.66 2.79 21.47
C GLN A 231 10.09 2.96 22.04
N PRO A 232 10.23 3.06 23.38
CA PRO A 232 11.51 3.38 24.00
C PRO A 232 12.50 2.21 24.07
N GLU A 233 12.04 0.97 23.91
CA GLU A 233 12.89 -0.21 24.06
C GLU A 233 13.81 -0.42 22.85
N ASN A 234 15.12 -0.23 23.05
CA ASN A 234 16.18 -0.51 22.08
C ASN A 234 15.94 0.12 20.69
N PHE A 235 15.57 1.40 20.64
CA PHE A 235 15.33 2.11 19.39
C PHE A 235 16.64 2.27 18.60
N ARG A 236 16.85 1.39 17.62
CA ARG A 236 18.04 1.36 16.77
C ARG A 236 17.70 1.79 15.34
N VAL A 237 18.53 2.67 14.78
CA VAL A 237 18.53 3.04 13.37
C VAL A 237 19.75 2.41 12.73
N VAL A 238 19.56 1.37 11.92
CA VAL A 238 20.67 0.66 11.26
C VAL A 238 21.38 1.58 10.28
N SER A 239 22.68 1.38 10.05
CA SER A 239 23.45 2.13 9.04
C SER A 239 22.73 2.16 7.68
N GLY A 240 22.47 3.37 7.17
CA GLY A 240 21.74 3.62 5.93
C GLY A 240 20.21 3.55 6.02
N GLN A 241 19.65 3.29 7.21
CA GLN A 241 18.20 3.20 7.42
C GLN A 241 17.58 4.58 7.68
N THR A 242 16.34 4.76 7.22
CA THR A 242 15.44 5.84 7.62
C THR A 242 14.34 5.28 8.53
N ARG A 243 14.07 5.91 9.67
CA ARG A 243 13.07 5.48 10.66
C ARG A 243 12.30 6.65 11.27
N HIS A 244 11.14 6.35 11.86
CA HIS A 244 10.30 7.34 12.52
C HIS A 244 10.54 7.37 14.04
N VAL A 245 11.11 8.47 14.54
CA VAL A 245 11.14 8.76 15.98
C VAL A 245 9.77 9.30 16.36
N SER A 246 8.87 8.40 16.73
CA SER A 246 7.49 8.74 17.11
C SER A 246 7.41 9.08 18.59
N VAL A 247 6.80 10.22 18.90
CA VAL A 247 6.74 10.80 20.25
C VAL A 247 5.30 11.04 20.68
N ALA A 248 5.03 10.85 21.96
CA ALA A 248 3.88 11.45 22.61
C ALA A 248 4.27 12.83 23.15
N ILE A 249 3.32 13.77 23.07
CA ILE A 249 3.50 15.17 23.45
C ILE A 249 2.38 15.52 24.42
N SER A 250 2.75 15.86 25.65
CA SER A 250 1.81 16.36 26.65
C SER A 250 2.06 17.84 26.91
N CYS A 251 0.98 18.60 26.96
CA CYS A 251 0.94 19.96 27.45
C CYS A 251 -0.43 20.22 28.07
N GLU A 252 -0.46 20.73 29.31
CA GLU A 252 -1.70 20.85 30.09
C GLU A 252 -2.58 22.04 29.66
N SER A 253 -2.02 23.24 29.53
CA SER A 253 -2.73 24.43 29.03
C SER A 253 -1.75 25.55 28.67
N ASN A 254 -2.16 26.49 27.79
CA ASN A 254 -1.33 27.60 27.30
C ASN A 254 -0.01 27.13 26.70
N CYS A 255 -0.07 26.12 25.86
CA CYS A 255 1.09 25.53 25.22
C CYS A 255 1.83 26.58 24.38
N SER A 256 3.16 26.60 24.52
CA SER A 256 4.00 27.47 23.70
C SER A 256 3.82 27.12 22.21
N PRO A 257 3.67 28.09 21.31
CA PRO A 257 3.52 27.79 19.87
C PRO A 257 4.82 27.25 19.23
N TYR A 258 5.89 27.09 20.03
CA TYR A 258 7.17 26.52 19.64
C TYR A 258 7.47 25.32 20.53
N LEU A 259 7.99 24.25 19.92
CA LEU A 259 8.46 23.05 20.61
C LEU A 259 9.86 22.71 20.08
N GLY A 260 10.86 22.77 20.96
CA GLY A 260 12.18 22.21 20.73
C GLY A 260 12.27 20.80 21.30
N ILE A 261 12.72 19.83 20.50
CA ILE A 261 12.93 18.43 20.90
C ILE A 261 14.40 18.08 20.71
N ASP A 262 15.02 17.57 21.77
CA ASP A 262 16.36 17.00 21.74
C ASP A 262 16.23 15.47 21.65
N ILE A 263 16.81 14.89 20.59
CA ILE A 263 16.93 13.44 20.42
C ILE A 263 18.33 13.04 20.86
N GLU A 264 18.44 12.35 22.00
CA GLU A 264 19.70 11.84 22.50
C GLU A 264 20.03 10.51 21.83
N TYR A 265 21.23 10.38 21.27
CA TYR A 265 21.66 9.16 20.59
C TYR A 265 23.13 8.83 20.78
N ARG A 266 23.48 7.58 20.48
CA ARG A 266 24.86 7.07 20.53
C ARG A 266 25.18 6.28 19.27
N VAL A 267 26.34 6.57 18.70
CA VAL A 267 26.89 5.78 17.58
C VAL A 267 27.49 4.47 18.10
N GLY A 268 27.04 3.34 17.56
CA GLY A 268 27.57 2.02 17.87
C GLY A 268 29.00 1.79 17.36
N GLY A 269 29.63 0.70 17.82
CA GLY A 269 30.93 0.24 17.30
C GLY A 269 32.17 0.76 18.04
N LYS A 270 32.04 1.67 19.02
CA LYS A 270 33.14 2.05 19.93
C LYS A 270 32.74 1.81 21.40
N PRO A 271 33.60 1.19 22.24
CA PRO A 271 33.36 1.15 23.67
C PRO A 271 33.33 2.58 24.23
N ARG A 272 32.20 2.98 24.86
CA ARG A 272 31.96 4.33 25.40
C ARG A 272 31.94 5.47 24.37
N SER A 273 31.22 5.30 23.25
CA SER A 273 30.88 6.45 22.39
C SER A 273 30.19 7.56 23.20
N PRO A 274 30.54 8.85 22.98
CA PRO A 274 29.84 9.96 23.61
C PRO A 274 28.37 9.95 23.19
N VAL A 275 27.51 10.48 24.07
CA VAL A 275 26.12 10.78 23.72
C VAL A 275 26.12 12.07 22.92
N SER A 276 25.45 12.03 21.78
CA SER A 276 25.19 13.18 20.90
C SER A 276 23.72 13.58 20.99
N VAL A 277 23.42 14.81 20.60
CA VAL A 277 22.06 15.35 20.60
C VAL A 277 21.73 15.88 19.21
N LEU A 278 20.59 15.46 18.66
CA LEU A 278 20.01 16.04 17.45
C LEU A 278 18.85 16.94 17.89
N HIS A 279 19.03 18.25 17.68
CA HIS A 279 18.04 19.25 18.05
C HIS A 279 17.02 19.49 16.92
N VAL A 280 15.74 19.56 17.27
CA VAL A 280 14.62 19.77 16.35
C VAL A 280 13.74 20.88 16.88
N ASP A 281 13.66 22.00 16.17
CA ASP A 281 12.71 23.07 16.45
C ASP A 281 11.47 22.94 15.56
N TYR A 282 10.29 23.03 16.16
CA TYR A 282 9.02 23.05 15.45
C TYR A 282 8.14 24.21 15.89
N LYS A 283 7.52 24.88 14.91
CA LYS A 283 6.51 25.93 15.14
C LYS A 283 5.15 25.40 14.73
N PHE A 284 4.21 25.36 15.68
CA PHE A 284 2.86 24.89 15.41
C PHE A 284 2.06 25.89 14.55
N THR A 285 1.34 25.36 13.56
CA THR A 285 0.31 26.10 12.85
C THR A 285 -0.88 26.31 13.78
N GLN A 286 -1.45 27.52 13.76
CA GLN A 286 -2.52 27.93 14.68
C GLN A 286 -3.80 28.34 13.93
N PRO A 287 -4.51 27.38 13.30
CA PRO A 287 -5.79 27.63 12.66
C PRO A 287 -6.91 27.92 13.69
N GLU A 288 -7.99 28.54 13.21
CA GLU A 288 -9.21 28.71 14.00
C GLU A 288 -9.96 27.38 14.18
N LEU A 289 -10.70 27.23 15.29
CA LEU A 289 -11.38 25.98 15.68
C LEU A 289 -12.28 25.36 14.59
N HIS A 290 -12.95 26.18 13.79
CA HIS A 290 -13.91 25.71 12.77
C HIS A 290 -13.30 25.55 11.38
N LYS A 291 -11.99 25.82 11.24
CA LYS A 291 -11.27 25.55 10.00
C LYS A 291 -10.84 24.08 9.97
N PRO A 292 -10.48 23.54 8.80
CA PRO A 292 -9.80 22.25 8.73
C PRO A 292 -8.51 22.29 9.57
N LEU A 293 -8.22 21.21 10.30
CA LEU A 293 -7.13 21.09 11.28
C LEU A 293 -6.34 19.82 11.00
N LYS A 294 -5.01 19.87 11.06
CA LYS A 294 -4.17 18.67 11.07
C LYS A 294 -4.24 18.00 12.43
N VAL A 295 -4.68 16.75 12.45
CA VAL A 295 -4.72 15.88 13.63
C VAL A 295 -3.83 14.66 13.41
N THR A 296 -3.01 14.33 14.39
CA THR A 296 -2.14 13.15 14.36
C THR A 296 -2.82 11.94 15.00
N LEU A 297 -2.47 10.75 14.52
CA LEU A 297 -3.08 9.49 14.91
C LEU A 297 -2.03 8.37 14.95
N TYR A 298 -2.30 7.32 15.74
CA TYR A 298 -1.44 6.15 15.80
C TYR A 298 -1.96 5.07 14.86
N HIS A 299 -1.17 4.77 13.82
CA HIS A 299 -1.48 3.74 12.83
C HIS A 299 -1.23 2.34 13.43
N PRO A 300 -2.07 1.32 13.15
CA PRO A 300 -1.89 -0.04 13.69
C PRO A 300 -0.53 -0.66 13.36
N GLY A 301 0.10 -0.23 12.27
CA GLY A 301 1.47 -0.61 11.90
C GLY A 301 2.59 0.00 12.76
N GLY A 302 2.28 0.61 13.91
CA GLY A 302 3.27 1.04 14.90
C GLY A 302 3.91 2.40 14.63
N MET A 303 3.23 3.29 13.90
CA MET A 303 3.77 4.60 13.52
C MET A 303 2.74 5.72 13.72
N VAL A 304 3.21 6.97 13.72
CA VAL A 304 2.33 8.15 13.73
C VAL A 304 2.07 8.62 12.31
N SER A 305 0.78 8.78 11.99
CA SER A 305 0.26 9.37 10.76
C SER A 305 -0.58 10.59 11.09
N TYR A 306 -1.23 11.19 10.09
CA TYR A 306 -2.12 12.32 10.30
C TYR A 306 -3.32 12.31 9.34
N ALA A 307 -4.32 13.11 9.67
CA ALA A 307 -5.48 13.44 8.85
C ALA A 307 -5.83 14.92 8.99
N ILE A 308 -6.59 15.46 8.04
CA ILE A 308 -7.26 16.76 8.21
C ILE A 308 -8.66 16.51 8.77
N LEU A 309 -9.00 17.21 9.84
CA LEU A 309 -10.30 17.17 10.50
C LEU A 309 -10.94 18.56 10.44
N ARG A 310 -12.18 18.65 9.94
CA ARG A 310 -13.00 19.85 10.07
C ARG A 310 -14.22 19.53 10.93
N PRO A 311 -14.33 20.12 12.15
CA PRO A 311 -15.47 19.87 13.02
C PRO A 311 -16.77 20.48 12.44
N PRO A 312 -17.94 19.96 12.84
CA PRO A 312 -19.22 20.48 12.41
C PRO A 312 -19.45 21.92 12.95
N PRO A 313 -20.35 22.70 12.34
CA PRO A 313 -20.68 24.04 12.83
C PRO A 313 -21.39 23.99 14.20
N MET A 314 -21.07 24.93 15.11
CA MET A 314 -21.69 25.00 16.45
C MET A 314 -23.15 25.49 16.45
N ASN A 315 -23.52 26.36 15.50
CA ASN A 315 -24.78 27.11 15.53
C ASN A 315 -25.86 26.56 14.58
N VAL A 316 -25.68 25.37 14.01
CA VAL A 316 -26.61 24.79 13.03
C VAL A 316 -27.48 23.73 13.69
N THR A 317 -28.79 23.77 13.40
CA THR A 317 -29.72 22.73 13.85
C THR A 317 -29.57 21.48 12.99
N CYS A 318 -28.67 20.59 13.41
CA CYS A 318 -28.44 19.32 12.74
C CYS A 318 -29.28 18.17 13.34
N PRO A 319 -29.73 17.21 12.53
CA PRO A 319 -30.40 16.02 13.03
C PRO A 319 -29.38 15.07 13.65
N LEU A 320 -29.37 15.03 14.98
CA LEU A 320 -28.50 14.14 15.76
C LEU A 320 -29.11 12.72 15.82
N ASP A 321 -28.24 11.72 15.95
CA ASP A 321 -28.69 10.37 16.30
C ASP A 321 -29.16 10.27 17.77
N SER A 322 -29.59 9.08 18.20
CA SER A 322 -30.07 8.85 19.57
C SER A 322 -29.02 9.09 20.65
N GLU A 323 -27.74 9.13 20.29
CA GLU A 323 -26.61 9.40 21.19
C GLU A 323 -26.14 10.86 21.09
N GLY A 324 -26.87 11.73 20.38
CA GLY A 324 -26.50 13.15 20.23
C GLY A 324 -25.31 13.38 19.29
N SER A 325 -25.05 12.44 18.38
CA SER A 325 -23.85 12.43 17.54
C SER A 325 -24.16 12.65 16.05
N LEU A 326 -23.15 13.17 15.34
CA LEU A 326 -23.14 13.36 13.89
C LEU A 326 -22.25 12.31 13.18
N PRO A 327 -22.51 12.00 11.90
CA PRO A 327 -21.67 11.11 11.11
C PRO A 327 -20.30 11.73 10.80
N VAL A 328 -19.39 10.87 10.34
CA VAL A 328 -18.18 11.30 9.65
C VAL A 328 -18.41 11.25 8.13
N LEU A 329 -18.21 12.38 7.47
CA LEU A 329 -18.09 12.48 6.01
C LEU A 329 -16.61 12.31 5.64
N LEU A 330 -16.31 11.20 5.00
CA LEU A 330 -14.96 10.89 4.55
C LEU A 330 -14.71 11.50 3.17
N GLN A 331 -13.59 12.20 3.02
CA GLN A 331 -13.07 12.61 1.72
C GLN A 331 -11.70 11.99 1.48
N LEU A 332 -11.65 11.07 0.53
CA LEU A 332 -10.40 10.46 0.06
C LEU A 332 -9.83 11.30 -1.08
N HIS A 333 -8.53 11.60 -1.03
CA HIS A 333 -7.84 12.30 -2.11
C HIS A 333 -7.43 11.32 -3.23
N GLY A 334 -7.13 11.87 -4.41
CA GLY A 334 -6.57 11.11 -5.52
C GLY A 334 -5.10 10.77 -5.31
N ALA A 335 -4.59 9.85 -6.13
CA ALA A 335 -3.19 9.46 -6.12
C ALA A 335 -2.27 10.64 -6.49
N GLY A 336 -1.16 10.79 -5.75
CA GLY A 336 -0.20 11.88 -5.93
C GLY A 336 -0.58 13.19 -5.24
N VAL A 337 -1.63 13.22 -4.43
CA VAL A 337 -2.10 14.44 -3.75
C VAL A 337 -1.93 14.33 -2.24
N GLU A 338 -1.32 15.32 -1.61
CA GLU A 338 -1.15 15.35 -0.15
C GLU A 338 -2.41 15.88 0.55
N ALA A 339 -2.84 15.24 1.65
CA ALA A 339 -4.09 15.61 2.32
C ALA A 339 -4.04 17.02 2.93
N ASP A 340 -2.86 17.46 3.40
CA ASP A 340 -2.64 18.81 3.92
C ASP A 340 -2.42 19.87 2.84
N ASN A 341 -2.45 19.51 1.55
CA ASN A 341 -2.43 20.50 0.49
C ASN A 341 -3.71 21.36 0.55
N ASP A 342 -3.59 22.67 0.33
CA ASP A 342 -4.70 23.63 0.37
C ASP A 342 -5.93 23.18 -0.44
N ILE A 343 -5.72 22.57 -1.61
CA ILE A 343 -6.79 22.09 -2.49
C ILE A 343 -7.64 21.02 -1.80
N VAL A 344 -7.00 20.04 -1.16
CA VAL A 344 -7.70 18.96 -0.46
C VAL A 344 -8.28 19.47 0.84
N ARG A 345 -7.45 20.15 1.64
CA ARG A 345 -7.78 20.68 2.96
C ARG A 345 -9.04 21.56 2.93
N HIS A 346 -9.20 22.37 1.88
CA HIS A 346 -10.30 23.33 1.74
C HIS A 346 -11.38 22.91 0.74
N ALA A 347 -11.36 21.66 0.25
CA ALA A 347 -12.26 21.21 -0.82
C ALA A 347 -13.76 21.34 -0.47
N LEU A 348 -14.12 21.26 0.81
CA LEU A 348 -15.50 21.36 1.31
C LEU A 348 -15.84 22.72 1.93
N ASP A 349 -14.95 23.71 1.90
CA ASP A 349 -15.19 25.02 2.51
C ASP A 349 -16.46 25.73 2.03
N PRO A 350 -16.87 25.64 0.75
CA PRO A 350 -18.16 26.17 0.29
C PRO A 350 -19.38 25.56 1.00
N LEU A 351 -19.23 24.39 1.63
CA LEU A 351 -20.25 23.70 2.42
C LEU A 351 -19.93 23.79 3.91
N SER A 352 -19.92 25.02 4.43
CA SER A 352 -19.64 25.31 5.84
C SER A 352 -20.77 24.89 6.79
N ASP A 353 -21.96 24.60 6.27
CA ASP A 353 -23.16 24.20 7.02
C ASP A 353 -23.39 22.68 7.06
N LEU A 354 -22.40 21.86 6.70
CA LEU A 354 -22.54 20.40 6.71
C LEU A 354 -22.74 19.85 8.12
N CYS A 355 -23.81 19.05 8.29
CA CYS A 355 -24.10 18.31 9.52
C CYS A 355 -23.26 17.02 9.63
N ALA A 356 -21.94 17.14 9.56
CA ALA A 356 -21.00 16.03 9.66
C ALA A 356 -19.62 16.49 10.17
N TRP A 357 -18.88 15.56 10.74
CA TRP A 357 -17.43 15.68 10.89
C TRP A 357 -16.79 15.40 9.53
N ALA A 358 -16.12 16.37 8.92
CA ALA A 358 -15.41 16.11 7.66
C ALA A 358 -13.98 15.66 7.95
N LEU A 359 -13.59 14.51 7.41
CA LEU A 359 -12.31 13.87 7.66
C LEU A 359 -11.61 13.54 6.33
N PHE A 360 -10.36 13.96 6.22
CA PHE A 360 -9.51 13.77 5.04
C PHE A 360 -8.25 13.02 5.50
N PRO A 361 -8.27 11.67 5.53
CA PRO A 361 -7.09 10.88 5.87
C PRO A 361 -6.01 11.01 4.79
N THR A 362 -4.80 10.56 5.12
CA THR A 362 -3.66 10.57 4.18
C THR A 362 -3.44 9.21 3.53
N GLY A 363 -3.86 8.11 4.17
CA GLY A 363 -3.40 6.79 3.76
C GLY A 363 -1.88 6.64 3.93
N SER A 364 -1.26 7.43 4.82
CA SER A 364 0.17 7.53 5.12
C SER A 364 1.08 8.20 4.07
N THR A 365 0.68 8.32 2.81
CA THR A 365 1.45 8.98 1.73
C THR A 365 0.52 9.65 0.70
N PRO A 366 1.00 10.56 -0.17
CA PRO A 366 0.19 11.11 -1.26
C PRO A 366 -0.41 10.07 -2.24
N TRP A 367 0.08 8.83 -2.22
CA TRP A 367 -0.46 7.71 -3.01
C TRP A 367 -1.27 6.74 -2.14
N SER A 368 -1.62 7.18 -0.94
CA SER A 368 -2.54 6.49 -0.04
C SER A 368 -2.08 5.09 0.34
N GLY A 369 -0.75 4.93 0.43
CA GLY A 369 -0.08 3.66 0.68
C GLY A 369 -0.26 2.69 -0.48
N ASP A 370 -1.24 1.81 -0.36
CA ASP A 370 -1.59 0.76 -1.32
C ASP A 370 -2.92 1.06 -2.04
N ASP A 371 -3.17 2.35 -2.30
CA ASP A 371 -4.38 2.88 -2.95
C ASP A 371 -5.63 2.62 -2.11
N TRP A 372 -5.57 2.96 -0.82
CA TRP A 372 -6.67 2.83 0.15
C TRP A 372 -7.15 1.41 0.48
N HIS A 373 -6.40 0.35 0.13
CA HIS A 373 -6.88 -1.02 0.27
C HIS A 373 -6.63 -1.63 1.66
N VAL A 374 -5.37 -1.87 2.02
CA VAL A 374 -5.01 -2.57 3.27
C VAL A 374 -4.33 -1.60 4.22
N TRP A 375 -3.17 -1.07 3.82
CA TRP A 375 -2.42 -0.12 4.63
C TRP A 375 -3.13 1.22 4.71
N GLY A 376 -3.57 1.75 3.56
CA GLY A 376 -4.30 3.02 3.50
C GLY A 376 -5.64 2.97 4.23
N PHE A 377 -6.35 1.84 4.20
CA PHE A 377 -7.62 1.69 4.91
C PHE A 377 -7.43 1.65 6.44
N ALA A 378 -6.37 1.01 6.92
CA ALA A 378 -6.05 0.98 8.34
C ALA A 378 -5.77 2.40 8.89
N ASP A 379 -5.15 3.27 8.09
CA ASP A 379 -4.97 4.70 8.38
C ASP A 379 -6.31 5.43 8.49
N VAL A 380 -7.23 5.19 7.55
CA VAL A 380 -8.58 5.78 7.59
C VAL A 380 -9.32 5.37 8.86
N GLU A 381 -9.31 4.09 9.22
CA GLU A 381 -9.96 3.63 10.45
C GLU A 381 -9.34 4.26 11.70
N ALA A 382 -8.00 4.41 11.73
CA ALA A 382 -7.30 5.04 12.83
C ALA A 382 -7.63 6.55 12.92
N ALA A 383 -7.78 7.24 11.80
CA ALA A 383 -8.21 8.63 11.74
C ALA A 383 -9.63 8.83 12.29
N VAL A 384 -10.58 7.97 11.92
CA VAL A 384 -11.95 8.01 12.48
C VAL A 384 -11.93 7.76 13.99
N ARG A 385 -11.12 6.80 14.46
CA ARG A 385 -10.97 6.49 15.90
C ARG A 385 -10.29 7.61 16.70
N ALA A 386 -9.57 8.53 16.04
CA ALA A 386 -8.87 9.63 16.71
C ALA A 386 -9.79 10.81 17.07
N ILE A 387 -10.95 10.97 16.41
CA ILE A 387 -11.86 12.12 16.62
C ILE A 387 -12.30 12.29 18.09
N PRO A 388 -12.69 11.23 18.84
CA PRO A 388 -13.01 11.38 20.26
C PRO A 388 -11.86 11.95 21.10
N GLY A 389 -10.62 11.58 20.81
CA GLY A 389 -9.43 12.13 21.49
C GLY A 389 -9.22 13.61 21.17
N TRP A 390 -9.52 14.04 19.94
CA TRP A 390 -9.53 15.46 19.57
C TRP A 390 -10.59 16.25 20.35
N ILE A 391 -11.81 15.70 20.47
CA ILE A 391 -12.92 16.31 21.24
C ILE A 391 -12.49 16.60 22.68
N GLU A 392 -11.84 15.62 23.32
CA GLU A 392 -11.32 15.74 24.68
C GLU A 392 -10.19 16.77 24.77
N SER A 393 -9.18 16.69 23.88
CA SER A 393 -8.01 17.57 23.89
C SER A 393 -8.40 19.05 23.74
N ILE A 394 -9.29 19.34 22.78
CA ILE A 394 -9.73 20.70 22.48
C ILE A 394 -10.81 21.21 23.46
N GLY A 395 -11.52 20.32 24.15
CA GLY A 395 -12.67 20.68 24.99
C GLY A 395 -13.88 21.07 24.15
N TRP A 396 -14.15 20.31 23.08
CA TRP A 396 -15.26 20.56 22.16
C TRP A 396 -16.62 20.38 22.85
N THR A 397 -17.51 21.36 22.68
CA THR A 397 -18.85 21.40 23.31
C THR A 397 -20.01 21.26 22.33
N GLY A 398 -19.72 21.08 21.02
CA GLY A 398 -20.73 20.87 20.00
C GLY A 398 -21.22 19.42 19.94
N PRO A 399 -21.86 19.02 18.81
CA PRO A 399 -22.35 17.65 18.62
C PRO A 399 -21.25 16.59 18.78
N GLY A 400 -21.63 15.39 19.24
CA GLY A 400 -20.74 14.24 19.30
C GLY A 400 -20.41 13.65 17.92
N VAL A 401 -19.58 12.60 17.89
CA VAL A 401 -19.19 11.88 16.67
C VAL A 401 -19.64 10.42 16.72
N ASN A 402 -20.27 9.93 15.65
CA ASN A 402 -20.58 8.52 15.48
C ASN A 402 -19.47 7.81 14.69
N THR A 403 -18.51 7.24 15.41
CA THR A 403 -17.35 6.54 14.80
C THR A 403 -17.70 5.17 14.19
N LYS A 404 -18.89 4.63 14.47
CA LYS A 404 -19.36 3.35 13.91
C LYS A 404 -20.02 3.54 12.54
N ARG A 405 -20.46 4.76 12.24
CA ARG A 405 -21.33 5.08 11.11
C ARG A 405 -20.76 6.27 10.33
N TRP A 406 -19.77 5.96 9.51
CA TRP A 406 -19.10 6.89 8.59
C TRP A 406 -19.45 6.55 7.14
N LEU A 407 -19.53 7.58 6.31
CA LEU A 407 -20.25 7.59 5.04
C LEU A 407 -19.45 6.97 3.87
N ASP A 408 -19.17 5.68 4.00
CA ASP A 408 -18.77 4.74 2.93
C ASP A 408 -19.65 3.46 2.95
N LYS A 409 -20.43 3.26 4.02
CA LYS A 409 -21.33 2.10 4.20
C LYS A 409 -22.76 2.34 3.71
N GLU A 410 -23.12 3.61 3.48
CA GLU A 410 -24.51 4.05 3.24
C GLU A 410 -24.62 5.02 2.06
N LEU A 411 -23.52 5.70 1.75
CA LEU A 411 -23.41 6.76 0.77
C LEU A 411 -22.07 6.64 0.03
N ALA A 412 -22.04 6.90 -1.27
CA ALA A 412 -20.79 7.09 -2.00
C ALA A 412 -20.92 8.20 -3.06
N ALA A 413 -19.87 9.00 -3.22
CA ALA A 413 -19.76 10.01 -4.27
C ALA A 413 -18.46 9.86 -5.06
N PRO A 414 -18.36 8.89 -6.00
CA PRO A 414 -17.19 8.77 -6.87
C PRO A 414 -17.08 9.96 -7.81
N ILE A 415 -15.93 10.63 -7.82
CA ILE A 415 -15.66 11.83 -8.61
C ILE A 415 -14.43 11.57 -9.48
N SER A 416 -14.60 11.61 -10.80
CA SER A 416 -13.51 11.44 -11.78
C SER A 416 -12.64 10.17 -11.58
N GLY A 417 -13.22 9.10 -11.01
CA GLY A 417 -12.50 7.87 -10.68
C GLY A 417 -12.46 6.85 -11.81
N TYR A 418 -11.43 6.01 -11.82
CA TYR A 418 -11.32 4.86 -12.73
C TYR A 418 -12.07 3.64 -12.15
N SER A 419 -12.52 2.71 -13.00
CA SER A 419 -13.33 1.56 -12.56
C SER A 419 -12.50 0.48 -11.86
N SER A 420 -11.29 0.21 -12.37
CA SER A 420 -10.30 -0.71 -11.77
C SER A 420 -8.90 -0.43 -12.32
N ILE A 421 -7.85 -0.81 -11.60
CA ILE A 421 -6.45 -0.55 -12.01
C ILE A 421 -6.08 -1.28 -13.32
N GLN A 422 -6.74 -2.41 -13.59
CA GLN A 422 -6.59 -3.18 -14.82
C GLN A 422 -7.27 -2.50 -16.00
N ASN A 423 -8.39 -1.80 -15.79
CA ASN A 423 -9.10 -1.10 -16.86
C ASN A 423 -8.54 0.30 -17.10
N TYR A 424 -7.96 0.95 -16.07
CA TYR A 424 -7.34 2.27 -16.20
C TYR A 424 -6.20 2.27 -17.22
N VAL A 425 -5.27 1.31 -17.09
CA VAL A 425 -4.23 1.07 -18.10
C VAL A 425 -4.13 -0.43 -18.38
N PRO A 426 -4.65 -0.94 -19.50
CA PRO A 426 -4.70 -2.37 -19.76
C PRO A 426 -3.33 -3.07 -19.75
N TYR A 427 -3.34 -4.36 -19.39
CA TYR A 427 -2.15 -5.22 -19.35
C TYR A 427 -1.93 -5.99 -20.65
N ASP A 428 -2.64 -5.65 -21.73
CA ASP A 428 -2.68 -6.43 -22.98
C ASP A 428 -1.33 -6.58 -23.68
N LEU A 429 -0.44 -5.60 -23.48
CA LEU A 429 0.88 -5.62 -24.10
C LEU A 429 1.95 -6.30 -23.23
N TRP A 430 1.63 -6.79 -22.02
CA TRP A 430 2.61 -7.51 -21.18
C TRP A 430 3.21 -8.72 -21.92
N GLN A 431 4.39 -9.18 -21.49
CA GLN A 431 5.00 -10.37 -22.10
C GLN A 431 4.04 -11.56 -22.09
N PRO A 432 4.02 -12.39 -23.15
CA PRO A 432 3.17 -13.56 -23.22
C PRO A 432 3.36 -14.48 -22.01
N MET A 433 2.25 -15.00 -21.48
CA MET A 433 2.22 -15.91 -20.34
C MET A 433 1.11 -16.95 -20.50
N SER A 434 1.19 -18.05 -19.76
CA SER A 434 0.14 -19.07 -19.79
C SER A 434 -1.18 -18.50 -19.24
N PRO A 435 -2.35 -18.97 -19.74
CA PRO A 435 -3.64 -18.53 -19.22
C PRO A 435 -3.82 -18.74 -17.71
N SER A 436 -3.21 -19.79 -17.14
CA SER A 436 -3.22 -20.07 -15.71
C SER A 436 -2.44 -19.04 -14.89
N VAL A 437 -1.26 -18.64 -15.36
CA VAL A 437 -0.47 -17.55 -14.74
C VAL A 437 -1.25 -16.25 -14.78
N ARG A 438 -1.83 -15.92 -15.94
CA ARG A 438 -2.65 -14.71 -16.09
C ARG A 438 -3.84 -14.69 -15.12
N ALA A 439 -4.56 -15.82 -15.03
CA ALA A 439 -5.72 -15.95 -14.15
C ALA A 439 -5.35 -15.76 -12.67
N LEU A 440 -4.18 -16.24 -12.24
CA LEU A 440 -3.71 -16.05 -10.86
C LEU A 440 -3.33 -14.60 -10.56
N LEU A 441 -2.71 -13.88 -11.50
CA LEU A 441 -2.46 -12.43 -11.34
C LEU A 441 -3.76 -11.63 -11.27
N ASP A 442 -4.72 -11.94 -12.14
CA ASP A 442 -6.04 -11.30 -12.12
C ASP A 442 -6.80 -11.63 -10.81
N ALA A 443 -6.65 -12.84 -10.29
CA ALA A 443 -7.21 -13.26 -9.01
C ALA A 443 -6.62 -12.46 -7.84
N SER A 444 -5.29 -12.26 -7.81
CA SER A 444 -4.61 -11.43 -6.81
C SER A 444 -5.01 -9.94 -6.85
N LEU A 445 -5.60 -9.47 -7.96
CA LEU A 445 -6.11 -8.12 -8.11
C LEU A 445 -7.64 -8.02 -8.05
N SER A 446 -8.33 -9.08 -7.62
CA SER A 446 -9.79 -9.11 -7.65
C SER A 446 -10.43 -8.10 -6.69
N SER A 447 -9.77 -7.75 -5.58
CA SER A 447 -10.24 -6.66 -4.68
C SER A 447 -10.22 -5.29 -5.37
N TYR A 448 -9.33 -5.07 -6.34
CA TYR A 448 -9.24 -3.83 -7.15
C TYR A 448 -10.25 -3.80 -8.31
N ARG A 449 -11.02 -4.88 -8.54
CA ARG A 449 -11.87 -5.05 -9.73
C ARG A 449 -13.34 -4.82 -9.41
N HIS A 450 -13.68 -3.55 -9.14
CA HIS A 450 -15.00 -3.12 -8.69
C HIS A 450 -16.15 -3.58 -9.59
N GLU A 451 -15.91 -3.73 -10.90
CA GLU A 451 -16.91 -4.19 -11.88
C GLU A 451 -17.50 -5.55 -11.48
N THR A 452 -16.74 -6.37 -10.76
CA THR A 452 -17.16 -7.71 -10.32
C THR A 452 -17.83 -7.73 -8.94
N LEU A 453 -17.81 -6.60 -8.23
CA LEU A 453 -18.30 -6.43 -6.86
C LEU A 453 -19.60 -5.60 -6.78
N LEU A 454 -20.15 -5.18 -7.93
CA LEU A 454 -21.27 -4.23 -8.02
C LEU A 454 -22.56 -4.65 -7.33
N GLU A 455 -22.80 -5.96 -7.14
CA GLU A 455 -23.96 -6.42 -6.36
C GLU A 455 -23.93 -5.90 -4.90
N ASN A 456 -22.74 -5.57 -4.39
CA ASN A 456 -22.56 -5.00 -3.06
C ASN A 456 -23.11 -3.58 -2.94
N VAL A 457 -23.28 -2.83 -4.04
CA VAL A 457 -23.76 -1.45 -3.97
C VAL A 457 -25.27 -1.34 -3.79
N LYS A 458 -26.01 -2.45 -3.87
CA LYS A 458 -27.45 -2.44 -3.63
C LYS A 458 -27.76 -1.97 -2.21
N GLY A 459 -28.55 -0.91 -2.10
CA GLY A 459 -28.89 -0.24 -0.85
C GLY A 459 -27.94 0.88 -0.42
N ILE A 460 -26.90 1.17 -1.21
CA ILE A 460 -26.03 2.33 -1.03
C ILE A 460 -26.52 3.45 -1.94
N HIS A 461 -26.64 4.66 -1.43
CA HIS A 461 -27.00 5.83 -2.22
C HIS A 461 -25.76 6.36 -2.93
N ILE A 462 -25.79 6.46 -4.26
CA ILE A 462 -24.60 6.80 -5.07
C ILE A 462 -24.88 8.00 -5.96
N GLN A 463 -24.04 9.03 -5.85
CA GLN A 463 -23.99 10.17 -6.78
C GLN A 463 -22.63 10.21 -7.46
N GLN A 464 -22.57 9.78 -8.72
CA GLN A 464 -21.37 9.86 -9.53
C GLN A 464 -21.26 11.22 -10.21
N GLN A 465 -20.05 11.73 -10.35
CA GLN A 465 -19.78 12.93 -11.16
C GLN A 465 -18.47 12.80 -11.92
N HIS A 466 -18.43 13.31 -13.15
CA HIS A 466 -17.22 13.25 -13.98
C HIS A 466 -17.18 14.40 -15.00
N GLY A 467 -15.99 14.97 -15.23
CA GLY A 467 -15.77 15.93 -16.31
C GLY A 467 -15.91 15.30 -17.71
N SER A 468 -16.64 15.95 -18.63
CA SER A 468 -16.89 15.38 -19.96
C SER A 468 -15.64 15.32 -20.86
N ILE A 469 -14.59 16.06 -20.51
CA ILE A 469 -13.31 16.13 -21.25
C ILE A 469 -12.12 15.76 -20.34
N ASP A 470 -12.36 14.94 -19.31
CA ASP A 470 -11.31 14.42 -18.44
C ASP A 470 -10.24 13.68 -19.27
N ASP A 471 -9.01 14.20 -19.21
CA ASP A 471 -7.86 13.67 -19.94
C ASP A 471 -6.94 12.81 -19.05
N ASN A 472 -7.12 12.82 -17.73
CA ASN A 472 -6.33 12.04 -16.78
C ASN A 472 -6.97 10.68 -16.47
N VAL A 473 -8.28 10.65 -16.28
CA VAL A 473 -9.07 9.42 -16.14
C VAL A 473 -10.26 9.53 -17.08
N PRO A 474 -10.34 8.76 -18.18
CA PRO A 474 -11.37 9.00 -19.18
C PRO A 474 -12.77 8.79 -18.61
N VAL A 475 -13.68 9.71 -18.95
CA VAL A 475 -15.10 9.70 -18.53
C VAL A 475 -15.84 8.39 -18.80
N PHE A 476 -15.31 7.56 -19.71
CA PHE A 476 -15.71 6.18 -19.92
C PHE A 476 -15.87 5.38 -18.62
N HIS A 477 -14.99 5.55 -17.63
CA HIS A 477 -15.05 4.78 -16.40
C HIS A 477 -16.34 5.03 -15.59
N SER A 478 -16.74 6.28 -15.39
CA SER A 478 -18.00 6.57 -14.69
C SER A 478 -19.23 6.23 -15.53
N ARG A 479 -19.17 6.38 -16.86
CA ARG A 479 -20.24 5.91 -17.76
C ARG A 479 -20.44 4.39 -17.64
N LEU A 480 -19.34 3.64 -17.65
CA LEU A 480 -19.33 2.19 -17.47
C LEU A 480 -19.90 1.80 -16.10
N MET A 481 -19.41 2.41 -15.02
CA MET A 481 -19.89 2.09 -13.67
C MET A 481 -21.37 2.44 -13.49
N SER A 482 -21.84 3.59 -13.99
CA SER A 482 -23.28 3.92 -14.01
C SER A 482 -24.11 2.87 -14.74
N GLN A 483 -23.65 2.41 -15.92
CA GLN A 483 -24.31 1.35 -16.67
C GLN A 483 -24.33 0.03 -15.88
N LEU A 484 -23.18 -0.41 -15.37
CA LEU A 484 -23.06 -1.70 -14.71
C LEU A 484 -23.80 -1.74 -13.36
N ILE A 485 -23.81 -0.64 -12.60
CA ILE A 485 -24.62 -0.52 -11.36
C ILE A 485 -26.10 -0.75 -11.67
N LYS A 486 -26.61 -0.15 -12.74
CA LYS A 486 -28.00 -0.34 -13.19
C LYS A 486 -28.25 -1.78 -13.62
N GLN A 487 -27.32 -2.40 -14.35
CA GLN A 487 -27.42 -3.82 -14.75
C GLN A 487 -27.39 -4.77 -13.56
N ALA A 488 -26.68 -4.42 -12.47
CA ALA A 488 -26.66 -5.15 -11.22
C ALA A 488 -27.93 -4.95 -10.36
N GLY A 489 -28.91 -4.17 -10.84
CA GLY A 489 -30.16 -3.91 -10.13
C GLY A 489 -30.02 -2.95 -8.95
N ALA A 490 -28.97 -2.13 -8.93
CA ALA A 490 -28.79 -1.03 -8.00
C ALA A 490 -29.01 0.32 -8.70
N ASN A 491 -29.14 1.39 -7.92
CA ASN A 491 -29.37 2.74 -8.43
C ASN A 491 -28.13 3.60 -8.20
N SER A 492 -27.78 4.40 -9.19
CA SER A 492 -26.85 5.52 -9.02
C SER A 492 -27.34 6.70 -9.85
N SER A 493 -27.23 7.89 -9.28
CA SER A 493 -27.32 9.13 -10.05
C SER A 493 -25.97 9.40 -10.70
N TYR A 494 -25.98 9.94 -11.91
CA TYR A 494 -24.77 10.26 -12.67
C TYR A 494 -24.90 11.65 -13.28
N THR A 495 -23.92 12.50 -12.97
CA THR A 495 -23.80 13.84 -13.53
C THR A 495 -22.51 13.95 -14.34
N GLU A 496 -22.66 14.08 -15.65
CA GLU A 496 -21.54 14.44 -16.52
C GLU A 496 -21.46 15.97 -16.60
N LEU A 497 -20.28 16.53 -16.34
CA LEU A 497 -20.05 17.97 -16.31
C LEU A 497 -19.48 18.47 -17.65
N PRO A 498 -20.26 19.22 -18.45
CA PRO A 498 -19.81 19.65 -19.78
C PRO A 498 -18.57 20.52 -19.72
N ASN A 499 -17.58 20.20 -20.58
CA ASN A 499 -16.32 20.93 -20.75
C ASN A 499 -15.46 21.04 -19.48
N LYS A 500 -15.68 20.17 -18.48
CA LYS A 500 -14.83 20.06 -17.29
C LYS A 500 -13.82 18.93 -17.47
N ASN A 501 -12.59 19.17 -17.01
CA ASN A 501 -11.50 18.21 -17.00
C ASN A 501 -11.49 17.43 -15.66
N HIS A 502 -10.43 16.67 -15.38
CA HIS A 502 -10.25 15.81 -14.22
C HIS A 502 -10.49 16.51 -12.89
N TRP A 503 -9.91 17.70 -12.77
CA TRP A 503 -10.01 18.55 -11.59
C TRP A 503 -10.36 19.98 -11.97
N PHE A 504 -11.14 20.64 -11.12
CA PHE A 504 -11.40 22.08 -11.16
C PHE A 504 -11.92 22.56 -9.80
N ASP A 505 -11.76 23.85 -9.51
CA ASP A 505 -12.24 24.43 -8.25
C ASP A 505 -13.75 24.25 -8.09
N GLY A 506 -14.15 23.72 -6.93
CA GLY A 506 -15.55 23.44 -6.61
C GLY A 506 -16.07 22.09 -7.15
N ILE A 507 -15.22 21.22 -7.70
CA ILE A 507 -15.63 19.88 -8.14
C ILE A 507 -16.30 19.06 -7.02
N MET A 508 -15.85 19.23 -5.78
CA MET A 508 -16.40 18.57 -4.59
C MET A 508 -17.70 19.22 -4.09
N THR A 509 -18.08 20.39 -4.61
CA THR A 509 -19.17 21.24 -4.09
C THR A 509 -20.07 21.76 -5.20
N THR A 510 -20.19 21.01 -6.29
CA THR A 510 -21.20 21.25 -7.33
C THR A 510 -22.60 21.23 -6.74
N GLU A 511 -23.55 21.93 -7.37
CA GLU A 511 -24.93 21.99 -6.89
C GLU A 511 -25.52 20.59 -6.65
N THR A 512 -25.29 19.64 -7.56
CA THR A 512 -25.77 18.26 -7.41
C THR A 512 -25.15 17.56 -6.21
N LEU A 513 -23.82 17.64 -6.02
CA LEU A 513 -23.16 17.02 -4.87
C LEU A 513 -23.55 17.68 -3.55
N SER A 514 -23.66 19.01 -3.52
CA SER A 514 -24.10 19.76 -2.34
C SER A 514 -25.52 19.35 -1.93
N GLN A 515 -26.44 19.23 -2.89
CA GLN A 515 -27.80 18.78 -2.62
C GLN A 515 -27.81 17.33 -2.11
N PHE A 516 -27.03 16.45 -2.75
CA PHE A 516 -26.86 15.06 -2.32
C PHE A 516 -26.36 14.97 -0.88
N PHE A 517 -25.25 15.62 -0.54
CA PHE A 517 -24.72 15.62 0.82
C PHE A 517 -25.74 16.15 1.83
N LYS A 518 -26.41 17.28 1.53
CA LYS A 518 -27.43 17.85 2.44
C LYS A 518 -28.62 16.91 2.65
N GLN A 519 -29.13 16.28 1.59
CA GLN A 519 -30.25 15.35 1.68
C GLN A 519 -29.90 14.12 2.54
N GLU A 520 -28.72 13.56 2.32
CA GLU A 520 -28.28 12.32 2.95
C GLU A 520 -27.91 12.54 4.42
N LEU A 521 -27.20 13.63 4.72
CA LEU A 521 -26.89 14.04 6.09
C LEU A 521 -28.16 14.39 6.88
N ASN A 522 -29.16 15.02 6.25
CA ASN A 522 -30.44 15.29 6.90
C ASN A 522 -31.25 14.01 7.19
N GLY A 523 -31.07 12.97 6.38
CA GLY A 523 -31.67 11.65 6.56
C GLY A 523 -30.96 10.77 7.59
N PHE A 524 -29.76 11.15 8.03
CA PHE A 524 -28.84 10.30 8.79
C PHE A 524 -29.42 9.77 10.11
N ALA A 525 -30.19 10.56 10.84
CA ALA A 525 -30.79 10.15 12.11
C ALA A 525 -31.71 8.91 11.98
N ARG A 526 -32.11 8.52 10.76
CA ARG A 526 -32.92 7.32 10.52
C ARG A 526 -32.05 6.06 10.55
N PRO A 527 -32.47 5.00 11.27
CA PRO A 527 -31.80 3.71 11.21
C PRO A 527 -31.85 3.12 9.79
N LEU A 528 -30.75 2.50 9.36
CA LEU A 528 -30.72 1.69 8.15
C LEU A 528 -31.76 0.56 8.24
N ARG A 529 -32.60 0.44 7.21
CA ARG A 529 -33.50 -0.70 7.06
C ARG A 529 -32.81 -1.79 6.25
N THR A 530 -32.85 -3.03 6.76
CA THR A 530 -32.38 -4.18 6.00
C THR A 530 -33.36 -4.44 4.85
N PRO A 531 -32.89 -4.55 3.59
CA PRO A 531 -33.77 -4.87 2.46
C PRO A 531 -34.29 -6.31 2.54
N GLU A 532 -35.43 -6.59 1.89
CA GLU A 532 -35.99 -7.94 1.80
C GLU A 532 -35.03 -8.92 1.14
N ALA A 533 -34.21 -8.48 0.19
CA ALA A 533 -33.16 -9.31 -0.40
C ALA A 533 -31.94 -8.52 -0.84
N PHE A 534 -30.76 -9.09 -0.60
CA PHE A 534 -29.47 -8.53 -1.01
C PHE A 534 -28.43 -9.62 -1.30
N THR A 535 -27.38 -9.24 -2.01
CA THR A 535 -26.21 -10.08 -2.24
C THR A 535 -24.98 -9.44 -1.58
N LEU A 536 -24.07 -10.28 -1.10
CA LEU A 536 -22.70 -9.91 -0.73
C LEU A 536 -21.74 -10.75 -1.58
N ALA A 537 -20.92 -10.09 -2.38
CA ALA A 537 -19.85 -10.64 -3.20
C ALA A 537 -18.49 -10.22 -2.61
N VAL A 538 -17.58 -11.17 -2.45
CA VAL A 538 -16.30 -10.96 -1.74
C VAL A 538 -15.17 -11.61 -2.53
N ALA A 539 -14.14 -10.82 -2.87
CA ALA A 539 -12.91 -11.32 -3.47
C ALA A 539 -11.97 -11.91 -2.41
N ASN A 540 -11.74 -11.16 -1.33
CA ASN A 540 -10.97 -11.58 -0.18
C ASN A 540 -11.76 -11.23 1.10
N PRO A 541 -12.10 -12.21 1.95
CA PRO A 541 -12.81 -11.96 3.21
C PRO A 541 -12.13 -10.95 4.16
N ALA A 542 -10.81 -10.77 4.07
CA ALA A 542 -10.11 -9.75 4.87
C ALA A 542 -10.47 -8.32 4.45
N ASP A 543 -10.80 -8.10 3.17
CA ASP A 543 -11.03 -6.76 2.58
C ASP A 543 -12.51 -6.35 2.67
N SER A 544 -13.38 -7.27 3.08
CA SER A 544 -14.83 -7.06 3.09
C SER A 544 -15.38 -7.19 4.51
N GLY A 545 -16.10 -6.16 4.94
CA GLY A 545 -16.88 -6.20 6.18
C GLY A 545 -18.25 -6.85 6.01
N PRO A 546 -19.05 -6.91 7.08
CA PRO A 546 -20.41 -7.43 7.02
C PRO A 546 -21.34 -6.51 6.22
N LYS A 547 -22.28 -7.10 5.46
CA LYS A 547 -23.39 -6.39 4.81
C LYS A 547 -24.70 -6.79 5.48
N PHE A 548 -25.38 -5.81 6.09
CA PHE A 548 -26.55 -6.02 6.95
C PHE A 548 -26.35 -7.12 8.03
N GLY A 549 -25.13 -7.20 8.56
CA GLY A 549 -24.72 -8.14 9.59
C GLY A 549 -24.37 -9.56 9.11
N VAL A 550 -24.52 -9.88 7.82
CA VAL A 550 -24.02 -11.13 7.24
C VAL A 550 -22.59 -10.91 6.76
N GLU A 551 -21.70 -11.85 7.03
CA GLU A 551 -20.28 -11.76 6.69
C GLU A 551 -19.78 -13.10 6.11
N ILE A 552 -18.98 -13.07 5.04
CA ILE A 552 -18.26 -14.24 4.58
C ILE A 552 -16.92 -14.28 5.32
N LEU A 553 -16.63 -15.39 6.01
CA LEU A 553 -15.42 -15.55 6.82
C LEU A 553 -14.30 -16.27 6.05
N HIS A 554 -14.65 -17.32 5.28
CA HIS A 554 -13.70 -18.09 4.49
C HIS A 554 -14.30 -18.54 3.16
N LEU A 555 -13.45 -18.62 2.13
CA LEU A 555 -13.80 -19.11 0.79
C LEU A 555 -13.37 -20.57 0.62
N ARG A 556 -14.11 -21.33 -0.19
CA ARG A 556 -13.72 -22.72 -0.54
C ARG A 556 -12.51 -22.74 -1.47
N ARG A 557 -12.47 -21.82 -2.44
CA ARG A 557 -11.40 -21.63 -3.41
C ARG A 557 -10.98 -20.17 -3.39
N PRO A 558 -9.94 -19.80 -2.65
CA PRO A 558 -9.33 -18.47 -2.73
C PRO A 558 -8.91 -18.13 -4.17
N GLY A 559 -8.97 -16.84 -4.51
CA GLY A 559 -8.77 -16.35 -5.88
C GLY A 559 -9.99 -16.48 -6.80
N GLN A 560 -11.14 -16.91 -6.26
CA GLN A 560 -12.44 -16.84 -6.92
C GLN A 560 -13.43 -16.11 -6.00
N LEU A 561 -14.35 -15.32 -6.57
CA LEU A 561 -15.33 -14.59 -5.75
C LEU A 561 -16.20 -15.55 -4.94
N GLY A 562 -16.34 -15.27 -3.65
CA GLY A 562 -17.42 -15.80 -2.82
C GLY A 562 -18.68 -14.95 -2.98
N LYS A 563 -19.84 -15.58 -3.01
CA LYS A 563 -21.12 -14.88 -3.04
C LYS A 563 -22.11 -15.50 -2.07
N ILE A 564 -22.88 -14.65 -1.39
CA ILE A 564 -24.09 -15.05 -0.66
C ILE A 564 -25.26 -14.19 -1.12
N HIS A 565 -26.36 -14.83 -1.49
CA HIS A 565 -27.64 -14.19 -1.71
C HIS A 565 -28.52 -14.44 -0.50
N VAL A 566 -29.05 -13.38 0.09
CA VAL A 566 -29.88 -13.41 1.30
C VAL A 566 -31.26 -12.88 0.95
N SER A 567 -32.30 -13.64 1.28
CA SER A 567 -33.70 -13.26 1.15
C SER A 567 -34.42 -13.46 2.48
N LEU A 568 -34.96 -12.38 3.01
CA LEU A 568 -35.73 -12.32 4.25
C LEU A 568 -37.21 -12.32 3.92
N SER A 569 -37.93 -13.32 4.44
CA SER A 569 -39.39 -13.36 4.47
C SER A 569 -39.90 -13.08 5.88
N SER A 570 -41.22 -13.02 6.08
CA SER A 570 -41.83 -12.79 7.41
C SER A 570 -41.52 -13.86 8.46
N SER A 571 -41.03 -15.05 8.06
CA SER A 571 -40.77 -16.18 8.97
C SER A 571 -39.49 -16.95 8.68
N VAL A 572 -38.86 -16.77 7.51
CA VAL A 572 -37.68 -17.52 7.09
C VAL A 572 -36.61 -16.59 6.49
N CYS A 573 -35.36 -16.80 6.88
CA CYS A 573 -34.17 -16.25 6.21
C CYS A 573 -33.57 -17.32 5.29
N PHE A 574 -33.62 -17.08 3.98
CA PHE A 574 -32.98 -17.94 2.97
C PHE A 574 -31.62 -17.38 2.59
N ILE A 575 -30.62 -18.24 2.58
CA ILE A 575 -29.25 -17.93 2.15
C ILE A 575 -28.85 -18.95 1.08
N GLN A 576 -28.41 -18.45 -0.07
CA GLN A 576 -27.79 -19.24 -1.12
C GLN A 576 -26.34 -18.81 -1.26
N SER A 577 -25.41 -19.78 -1.28
CA SER A 577 -23.99 -19.52 -1.29
C SER A 577 -23.29 -20.08 -2.53
N SER A 578 -22.23 -19.41 -2.95
CA SER A 578 -21.31 -19.89 -3.99
C SER A 578 -19.87 -19.60 -3.57
N ASN A 579 -19.03 -20.63 -3.61
CA ASN A 579 -17.63 -20.58 -3.18
C ASN A 579 -17.41 -20.15 -1.70
N VAL A 580 -18.42 -20.30 -0.84
CA VAL A 580 -18.33 -19.97 0.60
C VAL A 580 -18.05 -21.22 1.42
N LEU A 581 -17.08 -21.13 2.32
CA LEU A 581 -16.73 -22.19 3.26
C LEU A 581 -17.26 -21.90 4.67
N SER A 582 -17.21 -20.63 5.08
CA SER A 582 -17.67 -20.18 6.38
C SER A 582 -18.29 -18.81 6.29
N LEU A 583 -19.37 -18.59 7.05
CA LEU A 583 -20.08 -17.31 7.11
C LEU A 583 -20.60 -17.03 8.52
N ARG A 584 -20.73 -15.75 8.87
CA ARG A 584 -21.37 -15.28 10.09
C ARG A 584 -22.78 -14.81 9.79
N LEU A 585 -23.75 -15.35 10.53
CA LEU A 585 -25.14 -14.89 10.44
C LEU A 585 -25.36 -13.60 11.25
N PRO A 586 -26.23 -12.69 10.79
CA PRO A 586 -26.54 -11.44 11.49
C PRO A 586 -27.32 -11.70 12.77
N LYS A 587 -27.15 -10.85 13.79
CA LYS A 587 -27.94 -10.91 15.05
C LYS A 587 -29.47 -10.78 14.85
N ILE A 588 -29.92 -10.36 13.66
CA ILE A 588 -31.34 -10.19 13.30
C ILE A 588 -32.01 -11.52 12.90
N CYS A 589 -31.28 -12.46 12.29
CA CYS A 589 -31.84 -13.77 11.91
C CYS A 589 -32.25 -14.67 13.10
N PRO A 590 -31.50 -14.72 14.23
CA PRO A 590 -31.71 -15.70 15.30
C PRO A 590 -32.93 -15.51 16.22
N ARG A 591 -33.62 -14.37 16.23
CA ARG A 591 -34.61 -14.09 17.30
C ARG A 591 -36.07 -14.42 16.97
N THR A 592 -36.42 -14.61 15.70
CA THR A 592 -37.83 -14.89 15.30
C THR A 592 -38.02 -15.70 14.01
N HIS A 593 -36.95 -16.11 13.30
CA HIS A 593 -37.05 -16.71 11.97
C HIS A 593 -36.35 -18.08 11.87
N ASP A 594 -36.88 -18.98 11.03
CA ASP A 594 -36.16 -20.16 10.55
C ASP A 594 -35.03 -19.73 9.62
N VAL A 595 -33.84 -20.33 9.71
CA VAL A 595 -32.72 -20.06 8.78
C VAL A 595 -32.52 -21.26 7.86
N VAL A 596 -32.46 -21.01 6.56
CA VAL A 596 -32.23 -22.03 5.53
C VAL A 596 -31.03 -21.63 4.70
N VAL A 597 -29.97 -22.44 4.70
CA VAL A 597 -28.74 -22.20 3.93
C VAL A 597 -28.56 -23.31 2.90
N ASP A 598 -28.50 -22.96 1.62
CA ASP A 598 -28.38 -23.91 0.50
C ASP A 598 -29.41 -25.05 0.56
N GLY A 599 -30.65 -24.70 0.94
CA GLY A 599 -31.77 -25.65 1.08
C GLY A 599 -31.77 -26.46 2.39
N GLN A 600 -30.78 -26.26 3.28
CA GLN A 600 -30.65 -26.96 4.55
C GLN A 600 -31.18 -26.10 5.69
N LYS A 601 -32.11 -26.62 6.49
CA LYS A 601 -32.62 -25.93 7.68
C LYS A 601 -31.56 -25.94 8.79
N ILE A 602 -31.22 -24.76 9.30
CA ILE A 602 -30.20 -24.56 10.33
C ILE A 602 -30.86 -24.40 11.69
N SER A 603 -30.51 -25.27 12.63
CA SER A 603 -30.89 -25.14 14.03
C SER A 603 -29.90 -24.24 14.75
N LEU A 604 -30.32 -23.02 15.12
CA LEU A 604 -29.49 -22.08 15.88
C LEU A 604 -29.67 -22.29 17.39
N PRO A 605 -28.59 -22.30 18.20
CA PRO A 605 -28.71 -22.28 19.65
C PRO A 605 -29.36 -20.97 20.12
N VAL A 606 -30.26 -21.05 21.11
CA VAL A 606 -31.05 -19.91 21.61
C VAL A 606 -30.18 -18.79 22.21
N ASP A 607 -28.95 -19.10 22.67
CA ASP A 607 -28.07 -18.18 23.40
C ASP A 607 -26.65 -18.02 22.83
N SER A 608 -26.37 -18.44 21.60
CA SER A 608 -25.00 -18.27 21.07
C SER A 608 -24.79 -16.84 20.53
N GLU A 609 -24.00 -16.04 21.25
CA GLU A 609 -23.41 -14.78 20.77
C GLU A 609 -22.61 -14.95 19.45
N LYS A 610 -22.22 -16.19 19.12
CA LYS A 610 -21.47 -16.57 17.90
C LYS A 610 -22.30 -17.48 17.00
N SER A 611 -22.67 -17.00 15.83
CA SER A 611 -23.52 -17.67 14.82
C SER A 611 -22.74 -17.96 13.54
N ASP A 612 -21.53 -18.50 13.69
CA ASP A 612 -20.65 -18.85 12.58
C ASP A 612 -21.02 -20.24 12.04
N LEU A 613 -21.34 -20.29 10.75
CA LEU A 613 -21.69 -21.50 10.02
C LEU A 613 -20.52 -21.98 9.17
N TRP A 614 -20.30 -23.29 9.19
CA TRP A 614 -19.25 -23.95 8.44
C TRP A 614 -19.84 -25.02 7.51
N LEU A 615 -19.35 -25.04 6.28
CA LEU A 615 -19.66 -26.09 5.31
C LEU A 615 -18.70 -27.27 5.52
N LEU A 616 -19.26 -28.44 5.82
CA LEU A 616 -18.51 -29.67 5.97
C LEU A 616 -18.20 -30.33 4.62
N PRO A 617 -17.21 -31.24 4.56
CA PRO A 617 -16.84 -31.95 3.32
C PRO A 617 -17.98 -32.76 2.69
N ASP A 618 -18.97 -33.20 3.48
CA ASP A 618 -20.17 -33.90 3.00
C ASP A 618 -21.23 -32.96 2.40
N GLY A 619 -20.94 -31.64 2.37
CA GLY A 619 -21.84 -30.61 1.87
C GLY A 619 -22.84 -30.09 2.90
N THR A 620 -22.77 -30.52 4.17
CA THR A 620 -23.71 -30.08 5.20
C THR A 620 -23.26 -28.80 5.92
N TRP A 621 -24.19 -27.90 6.20
CA TRP A 621 -23.93 -26.70 7.00
C TRP A 621 -24.14 -26.96 8.49
N LYS A 622 -23.14 -26.62 9.32
CA LYS A 622 -23.25 -26.74 10.78
C LYS A 622 -22.78 -25.49 11.51
N VAL A 623 -23.47 -25.19 12.61
CA VAL A 623 -22.95 -24.28 13.64
C VAL A 623 -21.85 -25.03 14.37
N LEU A 624 -20.61 -24.62 14.19
CA LEU A 624 -19.49 -25.16 14.95
C LEU A 624 -19.09 -24.14 16.00
N SER A 625 -19.00 -24.56 17.26
CA SER A 625 -18.22 -23.83 18.26
C SER A 625 -16.76 -23.87 17.80
N GLU A 626 -16.13 -22.69 17.75
CA GLU A 626 -14.76 -22.43 17.27
C GLU A 626 -13.84 -23.66 17.35
N HIS A 627 -13.83 -24.50 16.31
CA HIS A 627 -12.76 -25.46 16.09
C HIS A 627 -11.61 -24.67 15.49
N ARG A 628 -10.84 -24.01 16.35
CA ARG A 628 -9.58 -23.39 15.96
C ARG A 628 -8.57 -24.51 15.79
N SER A 629 -8.61 -25.19 14.64
CA SER A 629 -7.38 -25.81 14.14
C SER A 629 -6.29 -24.74 14.22
N PRO A 630 -5.12 -24.99 14.84
CA PRO A 630 -4.03 -24.03 14.83
C PRO A 630 -3.59 -23.63 13.41
N ALA A 631 -3.92 -24.47 12.41
CA ALA A 631 -3.70 -24.20 10.99
C ALA A 631 -4.78 -23.33 10.34
N LEU A 632 -5.89 -23.02 11.02
CA LEU A 632 -6.94 -22.18 10.43
C LEU A 632 -6.42 -20.74 10.25
N ARG A 633 -6.41 -20.25 9.01
CA ARG A 633 -6.03 -18.86 8.68
C ARG A 633 -6.94 -17.89 9.42
N HIS A 634 -6.31 -17.03 10.21
CA HIS A 634 -6.95 -15.86 10.81
C HIS A 634 -7.34 -14.86 9.72
N ARG A 635 -8.34 -14.01 9.97
CA ARG A 635 -8.80 -12.99 9.00
C ARG A 635 -7.65 -12.09 8.51
N ASN A 636 -6.78 -11.65 9.42
CA ASN A 636 -5.61 -10.82 9.09
C ASN A 636 -4.57 -11.55 8.23
N GLN A 637 -4.63 -12.88 8.14
CA GLN A 637 -3.74 -13.69 7.34
C GLN A 637 -4.30 -13.98 5.95
N LEU A 638 -5.56 -13.62 5.63
CA LEU A 638 -6.16 -13.90 4.32
C LEU A 638 -5.76 -12.86 3.28
N GLY A 639 -5.60 -13.30 2.03
CA GLY A 639 -5.10 -12.48 0.93
C GLY A 639 -3.77 -13.00 0.40
N GLY A 640 -3.25 -12.30 -0.61
CA GLY A 640 -1.92 -12.53 -1.15
C GLY A 640 -0.85 -11.93 -0.25
N MET A 641 0.33 -11.65 -0.80
CA MET A 641 1.45 -11.09 -0.01
C MET A 641 1.13 -9.74 0.67
N ASP A 642 0.11 -9.01 0.22
CA ASP A 642 -0.43 -7.81 0.87
C ASP A 642 -1.00 -8.07 2.29
N ALA A 643 -1.24 -9.34 2.67
CA ALA A 643 -1.52 -9.73 4.07
C ALA A 643 -0.45 -9.22 5.05
N LEU A 644 0.79 -9.02 4.56
CA LEU A 644 1.88 -8.37 5.30
C LEU A 644 1.46 -7.00 5.89
N PHE A 645 0.63 -6.24 5.20
CA PHE A 645 0.22 -4.89 5.63
C PHE A 645 -0.82 -4.89 6.75
N ARG A 646 -1.43 -6.03 7.10
CA ARG A 646 -2.41 -6.15 8.20
C ARG A 646 -1.76 -6.32 9.58
N THR A 647 -0.51 -5.90 9.72
CA THR A 647 0.24 -5.93 10.97
C THR A 647 -0.44 -5.04 12.02
N GLN A 648 -0.36 -5.42 13.29
CA GLN A 648 -0.88 -4.62 14.42
C GLN A 648 0.25 -4.11 15.31
N ASN A 649 1.47 -4.11 14.78
CA ASN A 649 2.67 -3.58 15.41
C ASN A 649 3.69 -3.19 14.32
N THR A 650 4.80 -2.56 14.71
CA THR A 650 5.91 -2.24 13.80
C THR A 650 6.37 -3.49 13.06
N LEU A 651 6.53 -3.39 11.73
CA LEU A 651 7.03 -4.47 10.90
C LEU A 651 8.48 -4.82 11.23
N GLN A 652 8.79 -6.11 11.29
CA GLN A 652 10.16 -6.58 11.52
C GLN A 652 10.74 -7.17 10.23
N ILE A 653 12.00 -6.84 9.92
CA ILE A 653 12.74 -7.40 8.80
C ILE A 653 13.97 -8.12 9.35
N VAL A 654 13.95 -9.45 9.29
CA VAL A 654 14.99 -10.31 9.88
C VAL A 654 15.91 -10.83 8.79
N SER A 655 17.20 -10.48 8.90
CA SER A 655 18.25 -10.90 7.98
C SER A 655 19.16 -11.99 8.57
N HIS A 656 19.54 -12.97 7.74
CA HIS A 656 20.33 -14.15 8.17
C HIS A 656 21.81 -14.08 7.78
N SER A 657 22.21 -13.06 7.03
CA SER A 657 23.60 -12.85 6.60
C SER A 657 23.83 -11.37 6.29
N GLN A 658 25.11 -10.95 6.19
CA GLN A 658 25.45 -9.58 5.79
C GLN A 658 24.90 -9.22 4.40
N GLN A 659 24.87 -10.19 3.48
CA GLN A 659 24.31 -9.97 2.15
C GLN A 659 22.78 -9.82 2.20
N ALA A 660 22.09 -10.68 2.97
CA ALA A 660 20.65 -10.54 3.20
C ALA A 660 20.30 -9.22 3.90
N ARG A 661 21.17 -8.72 4.79
CA ARG A 661 20.99 -7.43 5.49
C ARG A 661 20.95 -6.25 4.52
N ARG A 662 21.72 -6.28 3.43
CA ARG A 662 21.66 -5.23 2.38
C ARG A 662 20.28 -5.18 1.73
N VAL A 663 19.72 -6.34 1.38
CA VAL A 663 18.39 -6.43 0.77
C VAL A 663 17.29 -6.08 1.78
N ALA A 664 17.44 -6.49 3.05
CA ALA A 664 16.55 -6.09 4.15
C ALA A 664 16.51 -4.58 4.35
N LEU A 665 17.65 -3.88 4.24
CA LEU A 665 17.71 -2.42 4.31
C LEU A 665 16.99 -1.75 3.13
N GLN A 666 17.12 -2.30 1.92
CA GLN A 666 16.36 -1.80 0.78
C GLN A 666 14.85 -1.99 0.99
N MET A 667 14.41 -3.15 1.50
CA MET A 667 13.00 -3.36 1.87
C MET A 667 12.50 -2.37 2.92
N SER A 668 13.28 -2.14 3.98
CA SER A 668 12.98 -1.15 5.03
C SER A 668 12.79 0.26 4.44
N ARG A 669 13.75 0.67 3.61
CA ARG A 669 13.70 1.95 2.89
C ARG A 669 12.46 2.04 2.00
N ASN A 670 12.11 0.98 1.27
CA ASN A 670 11.00 0.99 0.32
C ASN A 670 9.65 1.05 1.03
N LEU A 671 9.49 0.33 2.15
CA LEU A 671 8.28 0.41 2.98
C LEU A 671 8.12 1.82 3.60
N CYS A 672 9.22 2.42 4.06
CA CYS A 672 9.21 3.81 4.51
C CYS A 672 8.88 4.80 3.38
N GLN A 673 9.44 4.60 2.19
CA GLN A 673 9.18 5.43 1.01
C GLN A 673 7.71 5.37 0.59
N TYR A 674 7.18 4.17 0.33
CA TYR A 674 5.90 4.02 -0.36
C TYR A 674 4.68 3.97 0.58
N LEU A 675 4.87 3.49 1.81
CA LEU A 675 3.80 3.35 2.80
C LEU A 675 3.95 4.31 3.99
N GLY A 676 5.07 5.04 4.07
CA GLY A 676 5.41 5.79 5.29
C GLY A 676 5.75 4.91 6.48
N ALA A 677 5.89 3.59 6.29
CA ALA A 677 6.00 2.61 7.36
C ALA A 677 7.30 2.73 8.17
N ASP A 678 7.20 2.60 9.49
CA ASP A 678 8.37 2.30 10.33
C ASP A 678 8.66 0.80 10.34
N THR A 679 9.96 0.45 10.37
CA THR A 679 10.41 -0.95 10.28
C THR A 679 11.63 -1.19 11.16
N GLU A 680 11.72 -2.37 11.75
CA GLU A 680 12.89 -2.81 12.53
C GLU A 680 13.75 -3.77 11.72
N VAL A 681 14.99 -3.38 11.42
CA VAL A 681 15.96 -4.27 10.77
C VAL A 681 16.76 -5.01 11.84
N LEU A 682 16.62 -6.33 11.83
CA LEU A 682 17.11 -7.23 12.86
C LEU A 682 18.03 -8.30 12.25
N ASP A 683 18.99 -8.74 13.04
CA ASP A 683 19.81 -9.91 12.73
C ASP A 683 19.13 -11.14 13.33
N SER A 684 19.20 -12.28 12.64
CA SER A 684 18.65 -13.54 13.13
C SER A 684 19.21 -13.93 14.50
N GLY A 685 18.34 -14.38 15.40
CA GLY A 685 18.67 -14.76 16.78
C GLY A 685 18.55 -13.60 17.78
N ASN A 686 18.35 -12.36 17.30
CA ASN A 686 18.20 -11.16 18.11
C ASN A 686 16.81 -10.53 18.01
N GLU A 687 15.82 -11.24 17.44
CA GLU A 687 14.47 -10.72 17.29
C GLU A 687 13.72 -10.64 18.64
N PRO A 688 13.25 -9.45 19.07
CA PRO A 688 12.38 -9.37 20.23
C PRO A 688 11.00 -9.92 19.88
N SER A 689 10.39 -10.67 20.80
CA SER A 689 9.03 -11.20 20.64
C SER A 689 8.02 -10.05 20.62
N ARG A 690 7.59 -9.61 19.43
CA ARG A 690 6.52 -8.63 19.26
C ARG A 690 5.22 -9.32 18.86
N GLN A 691 4.29 -9.39 19.79
CA GLN A 691 2.95 -9.89 19.49
C GLN A 691 2.33 -9.06 18.36
N TYR A 692 1.64 -9.74 17.46
CA TYR A 692 0.92 -9.17 16.31
C TYR A 692 1.78 -8.41 15.27
N SER A 693 3.11 -8.48 15.37
CA SER A 693 4.01 -7.95 14.34
C SER A 693 4.14 -8.94 13.19
N ASN A 694 3.92 -8.47 11.96
CA ASN A 694 4.27 -9.25 10.79
C ASN A 694 5.78 -9.15 10.51
N ILE A 695 6.35 -10.23 9.99
CA ILE A 695 7.79 -10.37 9.78
C ILE A 695 8.08 -10.54 8.29
N ILE A 696 9.13 -9.89 7.79
CA ILE A 696 9.78 -10.23 6.53
C ILE A 696 11.10 -10.92 6.84
N ARG A 697 11.29 -12.15 6.38
CA ARG A 697 12.53 -12.90 6.59
C ARG A 697 13.33 -13.01 5.30
N VAL A 698 14.56 -12.53 5.32
CA VAL A 698 15.44 -12.48 4.15
C VAL A 698 16.58 -13.48 4.29
N LEU A 699 16.65 -14.45 3.36
CA LEU A 699 17.56 -15.59 3.42
C LEU A 699 18.28 -15.81 2.10
N ILE A 700 19.54 -16.25 2.17
CA ILE A 700 20.37 -16.61 1.01
C ILE A 700 21.12 -17.88 1.34
N SER A 701 21.03 -18.89 0.46
CA SER A 701 21.77 -20.16 0.58
C SER A 701 21.61 -20.84 1.95
N SER A 702 20.49 -20.62 2.62
CA SER A 702 20.22 -21.11 3.98
C SER A 702 18.77 -21.54 4.14
N ASP A 703 18.52 -22.46 5.07
CA ASP A 703 17.18 -22.92 5.39
C ASP A 703 16.42 -21.87 6.21
N PRO A 704 15.13 -21.61 5.93
CA PRO A 704 14.31 -20.83 6.84
C PRO A 704 14.12 -21.58 8.16
N PRO A 705 13.92 -20.86 9.30
CA PRO A 705 13.53 -21.50 10.54
C PRO A 705 12.28 -22.36 10.39
N ALA A 706 12.11 -23.34 11.27
CA ALA A 706 10.93 -24.20 11.28
C ALA A 706 9.64 -23.35 11.30
N SER A 707 8.70 -23.70 10.43
CA SER A 707 7.39 -23.06 10.36
C SER A 707 6.60 -23.29 11.63
N HIS A 708 5.79 -22.32 12.04
CA HIS A 708 4.82 -22.47 13.13
C HIS A 708 3.89 -23.66 12.89
N LEU A 709 3.53 -23.91 11.63
CA LEU A 709 2.90 -25.15 11.20
C LEU A 709 3.96 -26.18 10.83
N GLY A 710 4.06 -27.25 11.62
CA GLY A 710 5.06 -28.30 11.44
C GLY A 710 5.00 -29.04 10.09
N GLN A 711 3.87 -28.98 9.38
CA GLN A 711 3.72 -29.50 8.02
C GLN A 711 3.18 -28.44 7.06
N PHE A 712 3.87 -27.31 6.98
CA PHE A 712 3.57 -26.27 5.99
C PHE A 712 3.81 -26.79 4.56
N ALA A 713 2.98 -26.36 3.61
CA ALA A 713 2.93 -26.96 2.28
C ALA A 713 4.16 -26.66 1.42
N LEU A 714 4.85 -25.54 1.66
CA LEU A 714 6.07 -25.17 0.94
C LEU A 714 7.28 -25.32 1.87
N GLN A 715 8.26 -26.13 1.45
CA GLN A 715 9.48 -26.39 2.18
C GLN A 715 10.68 -25.96 1.34
N VAL A 716 11.62 -25.28 1.98
CA VAL A 716 12.88 -24.86 1.39
C VAL A 716 13.98 -25.62 2.12
N ASP A 717 14.86 -26.23 1.34
CA ASP A 717 16.08 -26.87 1.80
C ASP A 717 17.21 -26.40 0.88
N ALA A 718 18.21 -25.72 1.44
CA ALA A 718 19.27 -25.06 0.67
C ALA A 718 20.05 -26.05 -0.21
N SER A 719 20.15 -27.31 0.21
CA SER A 719 20.89 -28.36 -0.50
C SER A 719 20.09 -28.99 -1.65
N SER A 720 18.77 -29.15 -1.49
CA SER A 720 17.92 -29.90 -2.41
C SER A 720 16.90 -29.05 -3.18
N GLY A 721 16.65 -27.82 -2.75
CA GLY A 721 15.82 -26.83 -3.41
C GLY A 721 14.47 -26.61 -2.72
N ILE A 722 13.41 -26.46 -3.51
CA ILE A 722 12.06 -26.16 -3.01
C ILE A 722 11.15 -27.36 -3.28
N SER A 723 10.38 -27.75 -2.26
CA SER A 723 9.36 -28.79 -2.33
C SER A 723 8.00 -28.21 -1.99
N ILE A 724 7.00 -28.41 -2.84
CA ILE A 724 5.63 -27.94 -2.63
C ILE A 724 4.69 -29.15 -2.59
N ARG A 725 3.99 -29.33 -1.47
CA ARG A 725 2.91 -30.30 -1.31
C ARG A 725 1.63 -29.76 -1.94
N THR A 726 1.15 -30.47 -2.96
CA THR A 726 -0.06 -30.18 -3.72
C THR A 726 -1.12 -31.24 -3.44
N THR A 727 -2.33 -31.07 -3.98
CA THR A 727 -3.39 -32.10 -3.93
C THR A 727 -3.00 -33.37 -4.66
N ASP A 728 -2.16 -33.27 -5.70
CA ASP A 728 -1.81 -34.38 -6.59
C ASP A 728 -0.43 -35.01 -6.27
N GLY A 729 0.24 -34.55 -5.22
CA GLY A 729 1.56 -35.04 -4.80
C GLY A 729 2.53 -33.92 -4.44
N HIS A 730 3.82 -34.11 -4.73
CA HIS A 730 4.86 -33.12 -4.45
C HIS A 730 5.50 -32.60 -5.74
N MET A 731 5.51 -31.28 -5.90
CA MET A 731 6.32 -30.60 -6.91
C MET A 731 7.68 -30.26 -6.32
N ARG A 732 8.76 -30.46 -7.09
CA ARG A 732 10.13 -30.21 -6.63
C ARG A 732 10.86 -29.35 -7.64
N TYR A 733 11.53 -28.31 -7.14
CA TYR A 733 12.38 -27.40 -7.90
C TYR A 733 13.80 -27.50 -7.35
N PRO A 734 14.69 -28.28 -8.00
CA PRO A 734 16.04 -28.50 -7.50
C PRO A 734 16.84 -27.21 -7.37
N SER A 735 17.69 -27.15 -6.34
CA SER A 735 18.66 -26.07 -6.16
C SER A 735 19.45 -25.82 -7.46
N SER A 736 19.34 -24.61 -7.98
CA SER A 736 19.98 -24.18 -9.22
C SER A 736 20.26 -22.69 -9.19
N ALA A 737 21.24 -22.26 -9.99
CA ALA A 737 21.67 -20.86 -10.01
C ALA A 737 20.52 -19.92 -10.37
N GLY A 738 20.34 -18.88 -9.55
CA GLY A 738 19.26 -17.90 -9.70
C GLY A 738 17.88 -18.37 -9.22
N LEU A 739 17.74 -19.57 -8.64
CA LEU A 739 16.47 -20.01 -8.05
C LEU A 739 16.12 -19.16 -6.81
N GLY A 740 14.89 -18.65 -6.76
CA GLY A 740 14.37 -17.88 -5.65
C GLY A 740 12.90 -18.19 -5.37
N ALA A 741 12.47 -17.85 -4.17
CA ALA A 741 11.07 -17.97 -3.77
C ALA A 741 10.68 -16.84 -2.82
N ILE A 742 9.42 -16.45 -2.94
CA ILE A 742 8.78 -15.53 -2.01
C ILE A 742 7.41 -16.10 -1.64
N PHE A 743 7.09 -16.20 -0.35
CA PHE A 743 5.84 -16.81 0.11
C PHE A 743 5.45 -16.41 1.53
N LEU A 744 4.14 -16.40 1.79
CA LEU A 744 3.60 -16.22 3.13
C LEU A 744 3.55 -17.54 3.91
N ARG A 745 3.75 -17.45 5.23
CA ARG A 745 3.45 -18.52 6.19
C ARG A 745 2.92 -17.95 7.51
N PRO A 746 2.20 -18.72 8.33
CA PRO A 746 1.58 -18.20 9.55
C PRO A 746 2.58 -17.95 10.66
N LEU A 747 2.33 -16.91 11.43
CA LEU A 747 2.85 -16.70 12.78
C LEU A 747 1.69 -16.76 13.81
N PRO A 748 1.99 -16.89 15.12
CA PRO A 748 0.99 -16.82 16.18
C PRO A 748 0.16 -15.53 16.13
N GLU A 749 -1.00 -15.54 16.82
CA GLU A 749 -1.87 -14.37 17.00
C GLU A 749 -2.33 -13.68 15.69
N GLY A 750 -2.43 -14.45 14.60
CA GLY A 750 -2.92 -13.95 13.33
C GLY A 750 -1.91 -13.09 12.56
N ALA A 751 -0.65 -13.05 12.97
CA ALA A 751 0.44 -12.44 12.22
C ALA A 751 0.89 -13.35 11.05
N VAL A 752 1.61 -12.79 10.10
CA VAL A 752 2.22 -13.51 8.98
C VAL A 752 3.72 -13.27 8.89
N GLU A 753 4.42 -14.25 8.33
CA GLU A 753 5.79 -14.12 7.89
C GLU A 753 5.85 -14.19 6.36
N LEU A 754 6.44 -13.16 5.74
CA LEU A 754 6.83 -13.16 4.33
C LEU A 754 8.28 -13.65 4.23
N VAL A 755 8.47 -14.85 3.70
CA VAL A 755 9.80 -15.39 3.44
C VAL A 755 10.25 -14.91 2.07
N VAL A 756 11.42 -14.26 1.99
CA VAL A 756 12.10 -13.87 0.76
C VAL A 756 13.43 -14.63 0.71
N TRP A 757 13.51 -15.62 -0.16
CA TRP A 757 14.60 -16.58 -0.20
C TRP A 757 15.24 -16.66 -1.57
N GLY A 758 16.58 -16.70 -1.60
CA GLY A 758 17.37 -17.02 -2.78
C GLY A 758 18.30 -18.21 -2.53
N HIS A 759 18.41 -19.10 -3.50
CA HIS A 759 19.47 -20.12 -3.51
C HIS A 759 20.85 -19.45 -3.55
N ASP A 760 20.97 -18.35 -4.29
CA ASP A 760 22.13 -17.49 -4.40
C ASP A 760 21.72 -16.01 -4.46
N ALA A 761 22.68 -15.11 -4.69
CA ALA A 761 22.47 -13.67 -4.81
C ALA A 761 21.42 -13.30 -5.88
N VAL A 762 21.49 -13.96 -7.04
CA VAL A 762 20.61 -13.67 -8.18
C VAL A 762 19.19 -14.14 -7.87
N GLY A 763 19.04 -15.30 -7.24
CA GLY A 763 17.75 -15.80 -6.78
C GLY A 763 17.11 -14.88 -5.74
N LEU A 764 17.91 -14.30 -4.84
CA LEU A 764 17.38 -13.30 -3.90
C LEU A 764 16.95 -12.02 -4.62
N ASP A 765 17.71 -11.53 -5.60
CA ASP A 765 17.33 -10.37 -6.40
C ASP A 765 16.01 -10.59 -7.18
N VAL A 766 15.80 -11.81 -7.69
CA VAL A 766 14.54 -12.21 -8.34
C VAL A 766 13.38 -12.15 -7.34
N ALA A 767 13.56 -12.74 -6.15
CA ALA A 767 12.52 -12.80 -5.13
C ALA A 767 12.21 -11.43 -4.50
N SER A 768 13.22 -10.59 -4.25
CA SER A 768 13.08 -9.30 -3.57
C SER A 768 12.26 -8.28 -4.38
N ARG A 769 12.33 -8.34 -5.72
CA ARG A 769 11.48 -7.53 -6.61
C ARG A 769 9.99 -7.68 -6.33
N LEU A 770 9.56 -8.87 -5.91
CA LEU A 770 8.15 -9.20 -5.70
C LEU A 770 7.62 -8.75 -4.33
N VAL A 771 8.46 -8.25 -3.42
CA VAL A 771 8.01 -7.71 -2.13
C VAL A 771 6.96 -6.61 -2.39
N PRO A 772 5.77 -6.68 -1.77
CA PRO A 772 4.73 -5.68 -1.96
C PRO A 772 5.21 -4.29 -1.52
N MET A 773 5.24 -3.34 -2.46
CA MET A 773 5.59 -1.94 -2.18
C MET A 773 4.85 -0.92 -3.07
N LEU A 774 4.21 -1.36 -4.15
CA LEU A 774 3.47 -0.49 -5.08
C LEU A 774 1.98 -0.92 -5.16
N PRO A 775 1.03 0.02 -5.28
CA PRO A 775 -0.42 -0.25 -5.21
C PRO A 775 -0.95 -1.00 -6.44
N GLY A 776 -1.56 -2.18 -6.28
CA GLY A 776 -2.16 -2.95 -7.38
C GLY A 776 -1.15 -3.66 -8.29
N VAL A 777 -0.16 -4.33 -7.71
CA VAL A 777 0.79 -5.22 -8.44
C VAL A 777 0.22 -6.62 -8.64
N GLY A 778 -0.50 -7.14 -7.64
CA GLY A 778 -1.17 -8.45 -7.74
C GLY A 778 -0.24 -9.61 -7.44
N GLN A 779 0.30 -9.66 -6.22
CA GLN A 779 1.12 -10.77 -5.77
C GLN A 779 0.27 -11.89 -5.15
N PRO A 780 0.37 -13.14 -5.62
CA PRO A 780 -0.29 -14.29 -4.99
C PRO A 780 0.40 -14.67 -3.67
N ASP A 781 -0.08 -15.68 -2.97
CA ASP A 781 0.45 -16.06 -1.65
C ASP A 781 1.87 -16.65 -1.71
N PHE A 782 2.24 -17.28 -2.85
CA PHE A 782 3.59 -17.75 -3.12
C PHE A 782 3.98 -17.63 -4.59
N VAL A 783 5.28 -17.44 -4.83
CA VAL A 783 5.93 -17.48 -6.15
C VAL A 783 7.28 -18.18 -6.02
N VAL A 784 7.57 -19.09 -6.95
CA VAL A 784 8.90 -19.69 -7.18
C VAL A 784 9.34 -19.30 -8.58
N ALA A 785 10.53 -18.75 -8.70
CA ALA A 785 11.05 -18.22 -9.96
C ALA A 785 12.56 -18.43 -10.05
N ASP A 786 13.08 -18.34 -11.27
CA ASP A 786 14.51 -18.23 -11.53
C ASP A 786 14.80 -16.98 -12.37
N LYS A 787 16.03 -16.83 -12.84
CA LYS A 787 16.44 -15.70 -13.70
C LYS A 787 15.60 -15.54 -14.98
N LYS A 788 14.86 -16.55 -15.44
CA LYS A 788 13.94 -16.42 -16.58
C LYS A 788 12.83 -15.41 -16.31
N MET A 789 12.44 -15.22 -15.05
CA MET A 789 11.47 -14.17 -14.68
C MET A 789 11.99 -12.78 -15.04
N LEU A 790 13.31 -12.54 -14.95
CA LEU A 790 13.90 -11.27 -15.35
C LEU A 790 13.67 -11.01 -16.84
N GLN A 791 13.77 -12.04 -17.69
CA GLN A 791 13.59 -11.93 -19.14
C GLN A 791 12.11 -11.96 -19.59
N MET A 792 11.30 -12.81 -18.95
CA MET A 792 9.94 -13.14 -19.40
C MET A 792 8.85 -12.51 -18.53
N GLY A 793 9.22 -11.80 -17.46
CA GLY A 793 8.28 -11.29 -16.45
C GLY A 793 7.53 -12.43 -15.78
N ALA A 794 6.25 -12.23 -15.50
CA ALA A 794 5.39 -13.28 -14.93
C ALA A 794 5.31 -14.56 -15.78
N GLY A 795 5.54 -14.50 -17.09
CA GLY A 795 5.58 -15.68 -17.95
C GLY A 795 6.75 -16.62 -17.66
N GLY A 796 7.77 -16.18 -16.92
CA GLY A 796 8.97 -16.94 -16.58
C GLY A 796 8.96 -17.59 -15.19
N VAL A 797 7.83 -17.56 -14.47
CA VAL A 797 7.73 -18.19 -13.13
C VAL A 797 7.71 -19.72 -13.23
N LEU A 798 8.27 -20.38 -12.22
CA LEU A 798 8.29 -21.84 -12.10
C LEU A 798 7.05 -22.39 -11.38
N ALA A 799 6.59 -21.66 -10.35
CA ALA A 799 5.35 -21.93 -9.64
C ALA A 799 4.74 -20.64 -9.08
N MET A 800 3.42 -20.56 -8.97
CA MET A 800 2.73 -19.50 -8.22
C MET A 800 1.33 -19.93 -7.83
N GLY A 801 0.79 -19.39 -6.74
CA GLY A 801 -0.57 -19.74 -6.33
C GLY A 801 -0.98 -19.20 -4.97
N SER A 802 -2.13 -19.67 -4.49
CA SER A 802 -2.71 -19.26 -3.21
C SER A 802 -2.73 -20.42 -2.21
N PHE A 803 -2.89 -20.08 -0.93
CA PHE A 803 -3.15 -21.04 0.12
C PHE A 803 -4.63 -21.01 0.54
N ASP A 804 -5.19 -22.17 0.84
CA ASP A 804 -6.54 -22.30 1.39
C ASP A 804 -6.62 -21.85 2.87
N HIS A 805 -7.81 -21.98 3.45
CA HIS A 805 -8.07 -21.68 4.86
C HIS A 805 -7.20 -22.48 5.86
N LEU A 806 -6.51 -23.54 5.45
CA LEU A 806 -5.63 -24.37 6.28
C LEU A 806 -4.16 -24.30 5.84
N TRP A 807 -3.78 -23.30 5.04
CA TRP A 807 -2.44 -23.15 4.48
C TRP A 807 -2.01 -24.26 3.50
N ASN A 808 -2.95 -25.01 2.91
CA ASN A 808 -2.64 -25.94 1.82
C ASN A 808 -2.66 -25.21 0.48
N VAL A 809 -1.82 -25.65 -0.45
CA VAL A 809 -1.78 -25.09 -1.80
C VAL A 809 -3.08 -25.41 -2.53
N THR A 810 -3.69 -24.38 -3.13
CA THR A 810 -4.97 -24.53 -3.82
C THR A 810 -4.81 -25.18 -5.19
N GLY A 811 -5.83 -25.93 -5.63
CA GLY A 811 -5.81 -26.64 -6.92
C GLY A 811 -5.83 -25.74 -8.18
N ASN A 812 -6.00 -24.42 -8.02
CA ASN A 812 -5.84 -23.43 -9.10
C ASN A 812 -4.41 -22.87 -9.21
N SER A 813 -3.47 -23.36 -8.41
CA SER A 813 -2.06 -22.97 -8.48
C SER A 813 -1.39 -23.47 -9.76
N TYR A 814 -0.36 -22.76 -10.19
CA TYR A 814 0.43 -23.06 -11.38
C TYR A 814 1.78 -23.68 -11.02
N PHE A 815 2.19 -24.70 -11.79
CA PHE A 815 3.48 -25.38 -11.71
C PHE A 815 3.98 -25.71 -13.12
N THR A 816 5.29 -25.75 -13.31
CA THR A 816 5.96 -26.05 -14.60
C THR A 816 6.23 -27.54 -14.81
#